data_AF-A0A369SHX3-F1
#
_entry.id   AF-A0A369SHX3-F1
#
_cell.length_a   1.000
_cell.length_b   1.000
_cell.length_c   1.000
_cell.angle_alpha   90.00
_cell.angle_beta   90.00
_cell.angle_gamma   90.00
#
_symmetry.space_group_name_H-M   'P 1'
#
loop_
_entity.id
_entity.type
_entity.pdbx_description
1 polymer ?
#
loop_
_entity_poly.entity_id
_entity_poly.type
_entity_poly.pdbx_seq_one_letter_code
_entity_poly.pdbx_strand_id
1 'polypeptide(L)'
;MKATISWVIFVYIVIVWPNFTSRAQLSRLSHRSDSRRRKIVPAEYVDFVQPKKSLVPSEIIILPIKYKCKNPKMLAIRILATDIRQYHWEVSQNNQSIPVAGEGVIYFEVLLPALLRVGQSIVQLDAFAHQINLYAALIEPKKWEEDGISSVHLAGINGIYPLNIWGHSVSFCENEFEQYRDKTCKIESEVVTLVETPITFSGEQNGITRKYYRMTMSDLSIHFIRLDSYLDKYYDPSIRLDNIFMPPSVTVSLWVYIARRCPYNFCSIIFRQQERFLTPHLYEIKAGNLHVQVELSSGKPYAFLTGWKIPVKSWVHILLTICSNTATIYMSSDDETLVSRFDVLPGRVRYNHNERQWTLGGNQNFPSFTGYLSKVTLFRRHCIHYDLLPSDHKEPPELVKGSCPSAMWRILRKNIERYQICLAPVNEIVTPEVISAVNTTIKNNYKNGSPGLYPTDLDMSSIGDELYYQAFAIMGGQERTKKDNQRAFKILDYAGCAGSSDAYYFQGTLYTNGIGTPVDIDKGIFYILLSGDRGNQFASMALGFRQAHGIDRYPIICDIAYAYLKLAAIRTREDLEAHRFGDVDLEEIRLSISEHLEGQQGLNDGYVQFVKYQAEKGFTSAQAQMAGLLFWGNRGVKRDLRAAAKYYSMGAKNEDPDSIYNLGIVHLRGQGVPKDVPKAVTYLEKAAKMGNVNAYFALGWIAANVNDNKLAAAHYYQKAAQLNHPEAAYNLGYMYAQGQLNNGTRDEEMALKYFVKAANLGSMDGSMEVAQAFMGHNKFIKRSCPQAIGYVDGVAKKSPMLAKTLRKGLDAFLASHRRHAFLFYLMVAEAGIEFAQFNAAFICENFYNELPDCDNSVWRQYNLSAVQGHAPAKVKIADAYWYGLQGKRDSKRATQLYIEAAEKNEPQGYFNLGWLIESGQLDNDTVFTFGARNLTLTNGNLTAAAYFYERCFKSQKREAHIPCAFAYVKVMIKKQFFEHYIIFSILISIIVGAISVFGYYNACGDCFNQQDENALTTVATGH
;
A
#
# COMPACT_ATOMS: atom_id res chain seq x y z
N MET A 1 -40.55 -54.57 10.59
CA MET A 1 -40.46 -56.04 10.36
C MET A 1 -39.04 -56.34 9.88
N LYS A 2 -38.31 -57.25 10.53
CA LYS A 2 -38.17 -58.68 10.18
C LYS A 2 -37.73 -58.89 8.70
N ALA A 3 -36.72 -59.70 8.37
CA ALA A 3 -35.66 -60.39 9.13
C ALA A 3 -34.61 -60.99 8.16
N THR A 4 -33.47 -61.48 8.70
CA THR A 4 -32.64 -62.63 8.22
C THR A 4 -32.07 -62.62 6.78
N ILE A 5 -30.74 -62.66 6.51
CA ILE A 5 -29.64 -63.58 6.92
C ILE A 5 -29.43 -64.77 5.94
N SER A 6 -28.15 -65.06 5.63
CA SER A 6 -27.53 -66.29 5.07
C SER A 6 -27.06 -66.34 3.61
N TRP A 7 -25.87 -66.87 3.28
CA TRP A 7 -24.62 -67.17 4.04
C TRP A 7 -23.49 -67.61 3.04
N VAL A 8 -22.30 -68.02 3.54
CA VAL A 8 -21.21 -68.79 2.83
C VAL A 8 -20.23 -67.99 1.94
N ILE A 9 -18.88 -68.05 1.99
CA ILE A 9 -17.79 -68.59 2.88
C ILE A 9 -16.51 -67.72 2.56
N PHE A 10 -15.70 -67.15 3.48
CA PHE A 10 -14.58 -67.74 4.29
C PHE A 10 -13.37 -68.23 3.41
N VAL A 11 -12.06 -68.02 3.65
CA VAL A 11 -11.18 -67.50 4.74
C VAL A 11 -9.85 -66.93 4.15
N TYR A 12 -9.22 -65.86 4.71
CA TYR A 12 -7.79 -65.83 5.14
C TYR A 12 -7.39 -64.59 6.00
N ILE A 13 -6.59 -64.86 7.04
CA ILE A 13 -6.11 -63.97 8.14
C ILE A 13 -4.54 -64.00 8.08
N VAL A 14 -3.73 -63.05 8.58
CA VAL A 14 -3.15 -62.83 9.94
C VAL A 14 -2.35 -61.49 9.86
N ILE A 15 -2.66 -60.40 10.58
CA ILE A 15 -2.38 -60.01 11.98
C ILE A 15 -0.87 -59.90 12.36
N VAL A 16 -0.44 -58.74 12.88
CA VAL A 16 0.35 -58.50 14.13
C VAL A 16 0.83 -57.03 14.16
N TRP A 17 0.57 -56.35 15.28
CA TRP A 17 1.06 -55.01 15.74
C TRP A 17 2.10 -55.25 16.89
N PRO A 18 2.86 -54.29 17.48
CA PRO A 18 2.45 -52.90 17.81
C PRO A 18 3.53 -51.78 17.92
N ASN A 19 3.06 -50.54 18.19
CA ASN A 19 3.59 -49.43 19.03
C ASN A 19 5.08 -49.38 19.47
N PHE A 20 5.70 -48.17 19.42
CA PHE A 20 5.92 -47.32 20.63
C PHE A 20 6.47 -45.90 20.35
N THR A 21 6.49 -45.05 21.39
CA THR A 21 6.72 -43.60 21.39
C THR A 21 8.11 -43.14 21.86
N SER A 22 8.55 -41.97 21.37
CA SER A 22 9.35 -40.92 22.04
C SER A 22 10.57 -41.28 22.92
N ARG A 23 11.73 -40.66 22.63
CA ARG A 23 12.55 -39.92 23.63
C ARG A 23 13.67 -39.10 22.97
N ALA A 24 14.04 -38.00 23.61
CA ALA A 24 15.25 -37.23 23.34
C ALA A 24 16.24 -37.41 24.49
N GLN A 25 17.55 -37.45 24.21
CA GLN A 25 18.58 -36.81 25.05
C GLN A 25 19.98 -36.80 24.41
N LEU A 26 20.57 -35.59 24.39
CA LEU A 26 21.97 -35.23 24.66
C LEU A 26 23.09 -36.29 24.56
N SER A 27 24.14 -35.95 23.79
CA SER A 27 25.49 -35.77 24.36
C SER A 27 26.39 -34.90 23.46
N ARG A 28 27.30 -34.14 24.09
CA ARG A 28 28.41 -33.43 23.44
C ARG A 28 29.62 -34.37 23.36
N LEU A 29 30.49 -34.20 22.36
CA LEU A 29 31.95 -34.27 22.55
C LEU A 29 32.69 -33.69 21.33
N SER A 30 33.92 -33.24 21.57
CA SER A 30 34.77 -32.52 20.61
C SER A 30 36.07 -33.27 20.34
N HIS A 31 36.53 -33.36 19.08
CA HIS A 31 37.89 -32.92 18.67
C HIS A 31 38.25 -33.19 17.20
N ARG A 32 38.98 -32.22 16.63
CA ARG A 32 40.06 -32.26 15.61
C ARG A 32 40.37 -33.56 14.82
N SER A 33 40.33 -33.39 13.48
CA SER A 33 41.32 -33.77 12.45
C SER A 33 42.19 -35.03 12.60
N ASP A 34 42.19 -35.90 11.57
CA ASP A 34 43.31 -35.94 10.60
C ASP A 34 42.89 -36.58 9.25
N SER A 35 43.82 -36.62 8.30
CA SER A 35 43.67 -36.83 6.86
C SER A 35 44.26 -38.17 6.38
N ARG A 36 43.72 -38.72 5.27
CA ARG A 36 44.45 -39.59 4.32
C ARG A 36 43.66 -39.79 3.02
N ARG A 37 44.32 -39.59 1.87
CA ARG A 37 43.74 -39.75 0.52
C ARG A 37 43.82 -41.20 0.02
N ARG A 38 42.83 -41.67 -0.74
CA ARG A 38 42.98 -42.71 -1.77
C ARG A 38 42.49 -42.16 -3.11
N LYS A 39 43.26 -42.32 -4.19
CA LYS A 39 42.84 -41.96 -5.56
C LYS A 39 41.93 -43.05 -6.12
N ILE A 40 40.81 -42.64 -6.70
CA ILE A 40 39.99 -43.45 -7.62
C ILE A 40 40.18 -42.86 -9.01
N VAL A 41 40.43 -43.69 -10.03
CA VAL A 41 40.50 -43.25 -11.43
C VAL A 41 39.19 -43.66 -12.12
N PRO A 42 38.48 -42.75 -12.81
CA PRO A 42 37.18 -43.04 -13.41
C PRO A 42 37.29 -43.87 -14.71
N ALA A 43 36.19 -44.51 -15.09
CA ALA A 43 36.12 -45.45 -16.22
C ALA A 43 36.03 -44.81 -17.62
N GLU A 44 35.76 -43.50 -17.68
CA GLU A 44 35.93 -42.64 -18.85
C GLU A 44 36.78 -41.44 -18.43
N TYR A 45 37.67 -40.96 -19.29
CA TYR A 45 38.55 -39.82 -18.96
C TYR A 45 38.99 -39.03 -20.19
N VAL A 46 39.42 -37.80 -19.93
CA VAL A 46 40.20 -36.95 -20.83
C VAL A 46 41.39 -36.42 -20.03
N ASP A 47 42.59 -36.46 -20.60
CA ASP A 47 43.81 -36.00 -19.93
C ASP A 47 44.79 -35.34 -20.92
N PHE A 48 45.49 -34.32 -20.46
CA PHE A 48 46.44 -33.55 -21.27
C PHE A 48 47.86 -34.13 -21.13
N VAL A 49 48.54 -34.39 -22.25
CA VAL A 49 49.94 -34.82 -22.23
C VAL A 49 50.84 -33.59 -22.20
N GLN A 50 51.74 -33.51 -21.20
CA GLN A 50 52.58 -32.33 -20.97
C GLN A 50 53.45 -31.95 -22.19
N PRO A 51 53.39 -30.70 -22.67
CA PRO A 51 54.42 -30.14 -23.54
C PRO A 51 55.70 -29.86 -22.71
N LYS A 52 56.87 -30.23 -23.24
CA LYS A 52 58.18 -30.12 -22.54
C LYS A 52 58.86 -28.74 -22.64
N LYS A 53 58.15 -27.67 -23.01
CA LYS A 53 58.72 -26.32 -23.20
C LYS A 53 57.87 -25.24 -22.53
N SER A 54 58.55 -24.16 -22.13
CA SER A 54 57.94 -22.87 -21.80
C SER A 54 57.21 -22.32 -23.03
N LEU A 55 56.01 -21.76 -22.82
CA LEU A 55 55.14 -21.25 -23.89
C LEU A 55 55.43 -19.77 -24.15
N VAL A 56 55.51 -19.37 -25.41
CA VAL A 56 55.74 -17.98 -25.84
C VAL A 56 54.54 -17.49 -26.66
N PRO A 57 54.05 -16.24 -26.46
CA PRO A 57 52.99 -15.68 -27.29
C PRO A 57 53.37 -15.65 -28.78
N SER A 58 52.39 -15.86 -29.67
CA SER A 58 52.53 -15.97 -31.14
C SER A 58 53.01 -17.31 -31.71
N GLU A 59 53.38 -18.31 -30.89
CA GLU A 59 53.67 -19.67 -31.39
C GLU A 59 52.38 -20.52 -31.50
N ILE A 60 52.35 -21.45 -32.46
CA ILE A 60 51.33 -22.52 -32.53
C ILE A 60 51.76 -23.65 -31.59
N ILE A 61 50.91 -23.94 -30.60
CA ILE A 61 51.17 -24.95 -29.58
C ILE A 61 50.32 -26.19 -29.90
N ILE A 62 50.98 -27.31 -30.18
CA ILE A 62 50.30 -28.59 -30.42
C ILE A 62 50.15 -29.34 -29.09
N LEU A 63 48.92 -29.48 -28.61
CA LEU A 63 48.57 -30.16 -27.35
C LEU A 63 48.02 -31.57 -27.62
N PRO A 64 48.71 -32.66 -27.19
CA PRO A 64 48.16 -34.01 -27.27
C PRO A 64 47.16 -34.24 -26.12
N ILE A 65 45.92 -34.54 -26.48
CA ILE A 65 44.82 -34.83 -25.55
C ILE A 65 44.47 -36.31 -25.70
N LYS A 66 44.68 -37.08 -24.61
CA LYS A 66 44.26 -38.48 -24.53
C LYS A 66 42.82 -38.55 -24.07
N TYR A 67 42.00 -39.40 -24.68
CA TYR A 67 40.62 -39.63 -24.27
C TYR A 67 40.29 -41.12 -24.25
N LYS A 68 39.32 -41.50 -23.43
CA LYS A 68 38.70 -42.83 -23.43
C LYS A 68 37.20 -42.73 -23.17
N CYS A 69 36.41 -43.07 -24.18
CA CYS A 69 34.95 -43.00 -24.19
C CYS A 69 34.35 -44.37 -24.52
N LYS A 70 33.28 -44.77 -23.83
CA LYS A 70 32.60 -46.04 -24.05
C LYS A 70 31.57 -45.98 -25.20
N ASN A 71 31.01 -44.79 -25.43
CA ASN A 71 30.09 -44.46 -26.54
C ASN A 71 30.64 -43.24 -27.32
N PRO A 72 30.18 -42.99 -28.57
CA PRO A 72 30.53 -41.78 -29.31
C PRO A 72 30.09 -40.50 -28.57
N LYS A 73 31.01 -39.58 -28.35
CA LYS A 73 30.80 -38.30 -27.64
C LYS A 73 31.50 -37.15 -28.37
N MET A 74 31.11 -35.91 -28.08
CA MET A 74 31.81 -34.71 -28.56
C MET A 74 32.84 -34.27 -27.52
N LEU A 75 34.12 -34.24 -27.90
CA LEU A 75 35.20 -33.66 -27.11
C LEU A 75 35.19 -32.14 -27.34
N ALA A 76 34.82 -31.37 -26.31
CA ALA A 76 34.85 -29.91 -26.32
C ALA A 76 36.04 -29.41 -25.48
N ILE A 77 36.78 -28.44 -26.02
CA ILE A 77 38.00 -27.88 -25.41
C ILE A 77 37.82 -26.37 -25.23
N ARG A 78 38.13 -25.84 -24.04
CA ARG A 78 38.02 -24.43 -23.69
C ARG A 78 39.30 -23.93 -23.02
N ILE A 79 39.76 -22.75 -23.42
CA ILE A 79 41.04 -22.18 -23.00
C ILE A 79 40.80 -20.85 -22.29
N LEU A 80 41.17 -20.77 -21.02
CA LEU A 80 40.98 -19.59 -20.17
C LEU A 80 42.34 -19.06 -19.69
N ALA A 81 42.68 -17.82 -20.01
CA ALA A 81 43.78 -17.11 -19.37
C ALA A 81 43.30 -16.56 -18.01
N THR A 82 44.18 -16.59 -17.03
CA THR A 82 43.93 -16.06 -15.68
C THR A 82 44.95 -14.99 -15.31
N ASP A 83 44.43 -13.83 -14.92
CA ASP A 83 45.18 -12.70 -14.39
C ASP A 83 45.48 -12.92 -12.88
N ILE A 84 46.41 -12.13 -12.35
CA ILE A 84 46.93 -12.11 -10.97
C ILE A 84 45.80 -12.00 -9.91
N ARG A 85 44.63 -11.45 -10.28
CA ARG A 85 43.43 -11.34 -9.44
C ARG A 85 42.42 -12.50 -9.61
N GLN A 86 42.80 -13.59 -10.25
CA GLN A 86 41.99 -14.78 -10.57
C GLN A 86 40.78 -14.52 -11.50
N TYR A 87 40.76 -13.42 -12.25
CA TYR A 87 39.77 -13.24 -13.33
C TYR A 87 40.07 -14.15 -14.52
N HIS A 88 39.05 -14.83 -15.03
CA HIS A 88 39.17 -15.81 -16.12
C HIS A 88 38.70 -15.18 -17.44
N TRP A 89 39.54 -15.23 -18.48
CA TRP A 89 39.30 -14.64 -19.80
C TRP A 89 39.39 -15.73 -20.87
N GLU A 90 38.41 -15.80 -21.77
CA GLU A 90 38.38 -16.80 -22.84
C GLU A 90 39.29 -16.37 -24.00
N VAL A 91 40.27 -17.22 -24.33
CA VAL A 91 41.39 -16.87 -25.24
C VAL A 91 41.13 -17.30 -26.70
N SER A 92 40.18 -18.23 -26.91
CA SER A 92 39.80 -18.74 -28.22
C SER A 92 38.34 -18.42 -28.52
N GLN A 93 38.05 -17.88 -29.71
CA GLN A 93 36.67 -17.78 -30.22
C GLN A 93 36.16 -19.10 -30.83
N ASN A 94 37.04 -20.09 -31.04
CA ASN A 94 36.70 -21.37 -31.63
C ASN A 94 36.63 -22.47 -30.55
N ASN A 95 35.44 -22.66 -29.98
CA ASN A 95 35.09 -23.88 -29.26
C ASN A 95 34.95 -25.03 -30.29
N GLN A 96 36.07 -25.66 -30.63
CA GLN A 96 36.03 -26.85 -31.48
C GLN A 96 35.48 -28.05 -30.69
N SER A 97 34.47 -28.70 -31.26
CA SER A 97 33.90 -29.93 -30.74
C SER A 97 34.14 -31.07 -31.74
N ILE A 98 34.87 -32.10 -31.30
CA ILE A 98 35.34 -33.19 -32.17
C ILE A 98 34.62 -34.48 -31.78
N PRO A 99 33.95 -35.20 -32.70
CA PRO A 99 33.35 -36.49 -32.40
C PRO A 99 34.43 -37.54 -32.14
N VAL A 100 34.37 -38.17 -30.97
CA VAL A 100 35.34 -39.16 -30.49
C VAL A 100 34.64 -40.44 -30.01
N ALA A 101 35.25 -41.58 -30.30
CA ALA A 101 34.80 -42.89 -29.82
C ALA A 101 36.00 -43.78 -29.49
N GLY A 102 35.85 -44.69 -28.52
CA GLY A 102 36.93 -45.57 -28.08
C GLY A 102 38.01 -44.84 -27.28
N GLU A 103 39.26 -45.32 -27.40
CA GLU A 103 40.45 -44.75 -26.76
C GLU A 103 41.41 -44.22 -27.83
N GLY A 104 41.90 -43.00 -27.67
CA GLY A 104 42.71 -42.33 -28.68
C GLY A 104 43.44 -41.10 -28.19
N VAL A 105 44.21 -40.48 -29.09
CA VAL A 105 44.93 -39.21 -28.84
C VAL A 105 44.64 -38.25 -29.99
N ILE A 106 44.15 -37.06 -29.67
CA ILE A 106 43.97 -35.96 -30.62
C ILE A 106 45.04 -34.91 -30.36
N TYR A 107 45.64 -34.39 -31.42
CA TYR A 107 46.57 -33.27 -31.35
C TYR A 107 45.80 -32.00 -31.70
N PHE A 108 45.75 -31.06 -30.74
CA PHE A 108 44.97 -29.84 -30.85
C PHE A 108 45.92 -28.65 -31.00
N GLU A 109 45.81 -27.91 -32.10
CA GLU A 109 46.65 -26.74 -32.37
C GLU A 109 46.05 -25.48 -31.76
N VAL A 110 46.77 -24.88 -30.80
CA VAL A 110 46.40 -23.63 -30.14
C VAL A 110 47.36 -22.55 -30.59
N LEU A 111 46.90 -21.63 -31.43
CA LEU A 111 47.57 -20.35 -31.64
C LEU A 111 47.26 -19.44 -30.44
N LEU A 112 48.25 -19.12 -29.61
CA LEU A 112 48.11 -18.05 -28.60
C LEU A 112 48.40 -16.70 -29.29
N PRO A 113 47.40 -15.83 -29.51
CA PRO A 113 47.64 -14.57 -30.18
C PRO A 113 48.43 -13.62 -29.27
N ALA A 114 49.40 -12.87 -29.81
CA ALA A 114 50.05 -11.77 -29.08
C ALA A 114 49.05 -10.70 -28.60
N LEU A 115 47.88 -10.64 -29.25
CA LEU A 115 46.87 -9.61 -29.08
C LEU A 115 45.50 -10.27 -28.90
N LEU A 116 44.97 -10.20 -27.69
CA LEU A 116 43.66 -10.72 -27.29
C LEU A 116 42.57 -9.71 -27.69
N ARG A 117 41.55 -10.16 -28.43
CA ARG A 117 40.43 -9.30 -28.87
C ARG A 117 39.24 -9.44 -27.92
N VAL A 118 38.99 -8.40 -27.13
CA VAL A 118 37.87 -8.36 -26.16
C VAL A 118 36.84 -7.35 -26.67
N GLY A 119 35.73 -7.86 -27.21
CA GLY A 119 34.77 -7.04 -27.96
C GLY A 119 35.42 -6.43 -29.22
N GLN A 120 35.33 -5.11 -29.37
CA GLN A 120 35.97 -4.39 -30.48
C GLN A 120 37.43 -4.00 -30.21
N SER A 121 37.93 -4.15 -28.98
CA SER A 121 39.26 -3.72 -28.55
C SER A 121 40.30 -4.83 -28.70
N ILE A 122 41.57 -4.42 -28.91
CA ILE A 122 42.72 -5.32 -29.10
C ILE A 122 43.72 -5.03 -27.96
N VAL A 123 44.12 -6.04 -27.19
CA VAL A 123 44.95 -5.90 -25.97
C VAL A 123 46.15 -6.85 -26.01
N GLN A 124 47.35 -6.36 -25.69
CA GLN A 124 48.58 -7.16 -25.75
C GLN A 124 48.68 -8.14 -24.58
N LEU A 125 48.89 -9.42 -24.89
CA LEU A 125 48.70 -10.55 -23.96
C LEU A 125 49.85 -10.66 -22.93
N ASP A 126 51.04 -10.23 -23.34
CA ASP A 126 52.31 -10.26 -22.60
C ASP A 126 52.27 -9.53 -21.24
N ALA A 127 51.31 -8.63 -21.04
CA ALA A 127 51.21 -7.76 -19.87
C ALA A 127 50.27 -8.26 -18.75
N PHE A 128 49.44 -9.30 -18.98
CA PHE A 128 48.33 -9.66 -18.08
C PHE A 128 48.16 -11.14 -17.74
N ALA A 129 48.68 -12.08 -18.54
CA ALA A 129 48.48 -13.51 -18.26
C ALA A 129 49.49 -14.04 -17.24
N HIS A 130 49.06 -14.28 -15.99
CA HIS A 130 49.92 -14.89 -14.96
C HIS A 130 49.85 -16.43 -14.98
N GLN A 131 48.72 -17.00 -15.44
CA GLN A 131 48.52 -18.44 -15.59
C GLN A 131 47.53 -18.71 -16.73
N ILE A 132 47.77 -19.74 -17.56
CA ILE A 132 46.82 -20.20 -18.59
C ILE A 132 46.26 -21.56 -18.17
N ASN A 133 44.93 -21.68 -18.13
CA ASN A 133 44.21 -22.88 -17.73
C ASN A 133 43.48 -23.50 -18.94
N LEU A 134 43.69 -24.80 -19.13
CA LEU A 134 43.12 -25.60 -20.21
C LEU A 134 42.06 -26.54 -19.64
N TYR A 135 40.87 -26.54 -20.25
CA TYR A 135 39.75 -27.39 -19.87
C TYR A 135 39.31 -28.21 -21.07
N ALA A 136 39.03 -29.49 -20.86
CA ALA A 136 38.45 -30.37 -21.88
C ALA A 136 37.38 -31.27 -21.24
N ALA A 137 36.30 -31.53 -21.97
CA ALA A 137 35.16 -32.31 -21.50
C ALA A 137 34.53 -33.15 -22.63
N LEU A 138 33.94 -34.28 -22.26
CA LEU A 138 33.19 -35.16 -23.17
C LEU A 138 31.69 -34.93 -22.99
N ILE A 139 31.00 -34.57 -24.06
CA ILE A 139 29.60 -34.17 -24.08
C ILE A 139 28.79 -35.17 -24.92
N GLU A 140 27.56 -35.48 -24.50
CA GLU A 140 26.66 -36.34 -25.27
C GLU A 140 26.02 -35.58 -26.45
N PRO A 141 25.97 -36.15 -27.67
CA PRO A 141 25.55 -35.41 -28.86
C PRO A 141 24.16 -34.75 -28.77
N LYS A 142 23.15 -35.44 -28.20
CA LYS A 142 21.77 -34.90 -28.14
C LYS A 142 21.62 -33.62 -27.30
N LYS A 143 22.44 -33.43 -26.26
CA LYS A 143 22.38 -32.21 -25.43
C LYS A 143 22.95 -30.98 -26.13
N TRP A 144 23.66 -31.16 -27.24
CA TRP A 144 24.27 -30.04 -27.97
C TRP A 144 23.26 -29.33 -28.88
N GLU A 145 22.23 -30.03 -29.38
CA GLU A 145 21.26 -29.48 -30.32
C GLU A 145 20.05 -28.80 -29.63
N GLU A 146 19.68 -29.25 -28.43
CA GLU A 146 18.51 -28.70 -27.70
C GLU A 146 18.84 -27.43 -26.89
N ASP A 147 20.02 -27.38 -26.24
CA ASP A 147 20.42 -26.28 -25.34
C ASP A 147 21.40 -25.30 -26.02
N GLY A 148 20.90 -24.48 -26.96
CA GLY A 148 21.64 -23.34 -27.52
C GLY A 148 22.28 -22.48 -26.41
N ILE A 149 23.61 -22.49 -26.35
CA ILE A 149 24.39 -22.50 -25.09
C ILE A 149 23.93 -21.55 -23.98
N SER A 150 23.51 -22.12 -22.85
CA SER A 150 23.63 -21.48 -21.53
C SER A 150 24.14 -22.46 -20.45
N SER A 151 25.47 -22.45 -20.25
CA SER A 151 26.23 -23.07 -19.13
C SER A 151 25.92 -24.54 -18.75
N VAL A 152 26.80 -25.46 -19.15
CA VAL A 152 26.89 -26.82 -18.58
C VAL A 152 27.99 -26.89 -17.51
N HIS A 153 27.72 -27.57 -16.39
CA HIS A 153 28.66 -27.69 -15.26
C HIS A 153 29.94 -28.46 -15.64
N LEU A 154 31.10 -27.88 -15.31
CA LEU A 154 32.43 -28.48 -15.53
C LEU A 154 32.93 -29.19 -14.27
N ALA A 155 33.29 -30.47 -14.39
CA ALA A 155 34.07 -31.19 -13.38
C ALA A 155 35.56 -30.91 -13.59
N GLY A 156 36.12 -29.95 -12.85
CA GLY A 156 37.52 -29.54 -12.98
C GLY A 156 38.53 -30.50 -12.33
N ILE A 157 39.65 -30.75 -13.01
CA ILE A 157 40.85 -31.38 -12.42
C ILE A 157 41.86 -30.27 -12.10
N ASN A 158 42.24 -30.14 -10.82
CA ASN A 158 43.19 -29.12 -10.37
C ASN A 158 44.65 -29.51 -10.67
N GLY A 159 45.27 -28.85 -11.65
CA GLY A 159 46.72 -28.73 -11.77
C GLY A 159 47.19 -27.38 -11.20
N ILE A 160 47.96 -27.39 -10.12
CA ILE A 160 48.43 -26.17 -9.43
C ILE A 160 49.92 -25.97 -9.71
N TYR A 161 50.30 -24.79 -10.21
CA TYR A 161 51.66 -24.25 -10.12
C TYR A 161 51.60 -22.74 -9.83
N PRO A 162 52.01 -22.26 -8.63
CA PRO A 162 51.84 -20.88 -8.21
C PRO A 162 53.13 -20.06 -8.20
N LEU A 163 53.01 -18.74 -8.35
CA LEU A 163 53.96 -17.76 -7.82
C LEU A 163 53.25 -16.96 -6.72
N ASN A 164 53.56 -17.29 -5.46
CA ASN A 164 52.87 -16.77 -4.26
C ASN A 164 53.60 -15.58 -3.64
N ILE A 165 52.87 -14.49 -3.33
CA ILE A 165 53.07 -13.71 -2.08
C ILE A 165 51.70 -13.34 -1.48
N TRP A 166 51.42 -13.90 -0.29
CA TRP A 166 50.49 -13.55 0.80
C TRP A 166 49.56 -12.31 0.63
N GLY A 167 48.27 -12.33 0.99
CA GLY A 167 47.41 -13.41 1.47
C GLY A 167 46.17 -12.87 2.24
N HIS A 168 45.01 -13.55 2.13
CA HIS A 168 43.95 -13.70 3.15
C HIS A 168 42.73 -14.41 2.56
N SER A 169 42.19 -15.39 3.29
CA SER A 169 41.03 -16.21 2.88
C SER A 169 39.69 -15.56 3.20
N VAL A 170 38.71 -15.67 2.30
CA VAL A 170 37.28 -15.54 2.63
C VAL A 170 36.53 -16.76 2.10
N SER A 171 35.85 -17.46 3.02
CA SER A 171 34.99 -18.61 2.72
C SER A 171 33.64 -18.16 2.16
N PHE A 172 33.17 -18.80 1.09
CA PHE A 172 31.80 -18.65 0.61
C PHE A 172 30.81 -19.36 1.54
N CYS A 173 29.69 -18.69 1.85
CA CYS A 173 28.51 -19.35 2.42
C CYS A 173 27.58 -19.79 1.29
N GLU A 174 27.74 -21.02 0.82
CA GLU A 174 26.66 -21.75 0.14
C GLU A 174 25.81 -22.45 1.21
N ASN A 175 24.53 -22.08 1.32
CA ASN A 175 23.39 -22.89 1.81
C ASN A 175 22.16 -22.01 2.11
N GLU A 176 21.54 -21.38 1.09
CA GLU A 176 20.17 -20.85 1.21
C GLU A 176 19.45 -20.60 -0.14
N PHE A 177 19.89 -21.23 -1.24
CA PHE A 177 19.46 -20.86 -2.61
C PHE A 177 18.41 -21.77 -3.29
N GLU A 178 17.93 -22.84 -2.66
CA GLU A 178 16.95 -23.75 -3.30
C GLU A 178 15.47 -23.27 -3.24
N GLN A 179 15.15 -22.16 -2.55
CA GLN A 179 13.75 -21.76 -2.33
C GLN A 179 13.24 -20.59 -3.21
N TYR A 180 13.99 -20.17 -4.24
CA TYR A 180 13.62 -19.04 -5.10
C TYR A 180 13.82 -19.30 -6.60
N ARG A 181 12.96 -20.14 -7.20
CA ARG A 181 12.84 -20.27 -8.67
C ARG A 181 11.97 -19.20 -9.34
N ASP A 182 11.07 -18.55 -8.60
CA ASP A 182 10.06 -17.61 -9.13
C ASP A 182 10.29 -16.13 -8.74
N LYS A 183 11.54 -15.67 -8.73
CA LYS A 183 11.84 -14.24 -8.55
C LYS A 183 12.78 -13.70 -9.60
N THR A 184 12.19 -12.99 -10.57
CA THR A 184 12.90 -11.95 -11.31
C THR A 184 13.49 -10.94 -10.33
N CYS A 185 14.82 -10.85 -10.25
CA CYS A 185 15.48 -9.79 -9.53
C CYS A 185 15.11 -8.45 -10.18
N LYS A 186 14.45 -7.56 -9.43
CA LYS A 186 14.24 -6.18 -9.88
C LYS A 186 15.58 -5.44 -9.83
N ILE A 187 16.17 -5.27 -11.01
CA ILE A 187 17.38 -4.47 -11.22
C ILE A 187 17.04 -3.00 -10.87
N GLU A 188 17.83 -2.38 -10.00
CA GLU A 188 17.70 -0.96 -9.67
C GLU A 188 18.81 -0.13 -10.33
N SER A 189 18.42 0.98 -10.97
CA SER A 189 19.33 1.91 -11.64
C SER A 189 20.21 2.72 -10.67
N GLU A 190 21.35 3.21 -11.16
CA GLU A 190 22.15 4.23 -10.46
C GLU A 190 21.38 5.56 -10.31
N VAL A 191 20.35 5.79 -11.12
CA VAL A 191 19.38 6.89 -10.99
C VAL A 191 18.14 6.40 -10.23
N VAL A 192 17.79 7.05 -9.13
CA VAL A 192 16.67 6.68 -8.26
C VAL A 192 15.74 7.88 -8.05
N THR A 193 14.53 7.81 -8.60
CA THR A 193 13.50 8.83 -8.36
C THR A 193 12.79 8.57 -7.02
N LEU A 194 12.95 9.50 -6.07
CA LEU A 194 12.27 9.47 -4.79
C LEU A 194 10.80 9.83 -4.95
N VAL A 195 10.53 10.93 -5.67
CA VAL A 195 9.21 11.56 -5.83
C VAL A 195 9.08 12.14 -7.23
N GLU A 196 8.00 11.78 -7.93
CA GLU A 196 7.63 12.37 -9.22
C GLU A 196 6.54 13.44 -9.02
N THR A 197 5.48 13.12 -8.27
CA THR A 197 4.34 14.00 -7.96
C THR A 197 4.59 14.94 -6.80
N PRO A 198 4.13 16.20 -6.86
CA PRO A 198 4.17 17.09 -5.71
C PRO A 198 3.56 16.47 -4.45
N ILE A 199 4.36 16.50 -3.40
CA ILE A 199 3.97 16.20 -2.03
C ILE A 199 4.07 17.46 -1.19
N THR A 200 3.23 17.57 -0.16
CA THR A 200 3.16 18.73 0.72
C THR A 200 3.69 18.41 2.12
N PHE A 201 4.31 19.41 2.74
CA PHE A 201 4.79 19.39 4.10
C PHE A 201 4.27 20.60 4.87
N SER A 202 3.81 20.36 6.09
CA SER A 202 3.11 21.31 6.94
C SER A 202 4.01 22.11 7.89
N GLY A 203 5.27 21.69 8.07
CA GLY A 203 6.13 22.14 9.15
C GLY A 203 6.15 21.22 10.38
N GLU A 204 5.37 20.13 10.39
CA GLU A 204 5.33 19.17 11.51
C GLU A 204 6.60 18.28 11.58
N GLN A 205 6.83 17.67 12.75
CA GLN A 205 7.91 16.72 13.05
C GLN A 205 7.69 15.32 12.45
N ASN A 206 7.32 15.28 11.16
CA ASN A 206 7.13 14.05 10.40
C ASN A 206 7.74 14.20 9.00
N GLY A 207 8.04 13.07 8.37
CA GLY A 207 8.66 13.02 7.06
C GLY A 207 8.43 11.69 6.35
N ILE A 208 8.71 11.68 5.05
CA ILE A 208 8.50 10.51 4.18
C ILE A 208 9.82 9.78 4.00
N THR A 209 10.01 8.68 4.75
CA THR A 209 11.16 7.78 4.57
C THR A 209 10.91 6.80 3.44
N ARG A 210 11.62 6.99 2.31
CA ARG A 210 11.62 6.10 1.15
C ARG A 210 12.71 5.04 1.27
N LYS A 211 12.42 3.80 0.85
CA LYS A 211 13.38 2.67 0.90
C LYS A 211 13.62 2.03 -0.47
N TYR A 212 14.88 1.65 -0.71
CA TYR A 212 15.39 1.13 -1.99
C TYR A 212 16.10 -0.23 -1.84
N TYR A 213 16.34 -0.92 -2.95
CA TYR A 213 17.04 -2.22 -2.97
C TYR A 213 18.58 -2.05 -2.92
N ARG A 214 19.28 -3.18 -2.75
CA ARG A 214 20.75 -3.24 -2.74
C ARG A 214 21.24 -3.52 -4.15
N MET A 215 22.26 -2.81 -4.61
CA MET A 215 23.05 -3.22 -5.77
C MET A 215 23.85 -4.48 -5.45
N THR A 216 23.88 -5.43 -6.38
CA THR A 216 24.71 -6.65 -6.31
C THR A 216 25.86 -6.55 -7.32
N MET A 217 27.00 -7.23 -7.08
CA MET A 217 28.12 -7.15 -8.04
C MET A 217 27.85 -7.87 -9.37
N SER A 218 26.87 -8.78 -9.42
CA SER A 218 26.34 -9.35 -10.67
C SER A 218 25.61 -8.31 -11.53
N ASP A 219 25.12 -7.22 -10.95
CA ASP A 219 24.49 -6.13 -11.71
C ASP A 219 25.55 -5.30 -12.46
N LEU A 220 26.79 -5.20 -11.96
CA LEU A 220 27.87 -4.46 -12.62
C LEU A 220 28.20 -5.03 -14.00
N SER A 221 28.30 -6.36 -14.14
CA SER A 221 28.64 -6.99 -15.43
C SER A 221 27.50 -6.96 -16.46
N ILE A 222 26.24 -6.91 -16.01
CA ILE A 222 25.06 -6.94 -16.90
C ILE A 222 24.60 -5.51 -17.28
N HIS A 223 24.85 -4.49 -16.45
CA HIS A 223 24.56 -3.10 -16.82
C HIS A 223 25.59 -2.44 -17.75
N PHE A 224 26.81 -2.98 -17.85
CA PHE A 224 27.82 -2.60 -18.87
C PHE A 224 27.36 -2.80 -20.33
N ILE A 225 26.16 -3.36 -20.57
CA ILE A 225 25.57 -3.66 -21.89
C ILE A 225 24.17 -3.00 -22.05
N ARG A 226 23.68 -2.24 -21.05
CA ARG A 226 22.29 -1.71 -21.05
C ARG A 226 22.09 -0.27 -20.59
N LEU A 227 23.14 0.42 -20.12
CA LEU A 227 23.11 1.88 -19.87
C LEU A 227 23.49 2.72 -21.12
N ASP A 228 23.91 2.04 -22.19
CA ASP A 228 24.45 2.57 -23.46
C ASP A 228 23.54 3.52 -24.26
N SER A 229 22.30 3.80 -23.80
CA SER A 229 21.35 4.65 -24.53
C SER A 229 21.00 5.99 -23.86
N TYR A 230 21.20 6.14 -22.54
CA TYR A 230 20.73 7.34 -21.82
C TYR A 230 21.85 8.33 -21.46
N LEU A 231 23.08 7.84 -21.22
CA LEU A 231 24.24 8.67 -20.86
C LEU A 231 25.30 8.77 -21.96
N ASP A 232 25.34 7.82 -22.91
CA ASP A 232 26.42 7.72 -23.92
C ASP A 232 26.41 8.86 -24.97
N LYS A 233 25.37 9.70 -24.97
CA LYS A 233 25.29 10.93 -25.79
C LYS A 233 26.11 12.10 -25.21
N TYR A 234 26.57 12.01 -23.97
CA TYR A 234 27.10 13.16 -23.21
C TYR A 234 28.48 12.94 -22.55
N TYR A 235 29.15 11.80 -22.78
CA TYR A 235 30.45 11.50 -22.19
C TYR A 235 31.49 11.07 -23.22
N ASP A 236 32.74 11.51 -23.02
CA ASP A 236 33.91 11.12 -23.81
C ASP A 236 34.33 9.66 -23.50
N PRO A 237 34.55 8.80 -24.51
CA PRO A 237 34.99 7.42 -24.32
C PRO A 237 36.30 7.24 -23.51
N SER A 238 37.14 8.27 -23.42
CA SER A 238 38.41 8.22 -22.67
C SER A 238 38.24 8.12 -21.14
N ILE A 239 37.08 8.50 -20.60
CA ILE A 239 36.78 8.47 -19.15
C ILE A 239 36.35 7.05 -18.68
N ARG A 240 36.18 6.09 -19.59
CA ARG A 240 35.55 4.78 -19.33
C ARG A 240 36.30 3.84 -18.37
N LEU A 241 37.55 4.10 -18.00
CA LEU A 241 38.36 3.21 -17.15
C LEU A 241 38.43 3.58 -15.66
N ASP A 242 38.14 4.82 -15.27
CA ASP A 242 38.34 5.30 -13.89
C ASP A 242 37.15 5.00 -12.93
N ASN A 243 35.99 4.62 -13.46
CA ASN A 243 34.74 4.47 -12.70
C ASN A 243 34.72 3.31 -11.68
N ILE A 244 35.76 2.46 -11.65
CA ILE A 244 35.92 1.39 -10.65
C ILE A 244 36.44 1.96 -9.30
N PHE A 245 37.12 3.11 -9.31
CA PHE A 245 37.82 3.68 -8.14
C PHE A 245 37.30 5.04 -7.67
N MET A 246 36.09 5.45 -8.06
CA MET A 246 35.55 6.76 -7.63
C MET A 246 35.43 6.88 -6.09
N PRO A 247 35.91 7.98 -5.50
CA PRO A 247 35.65 8.32 -4.10
C PRO A 247 34.15 8.59 -3.86
N PRO A 248 33.66 8.61 -2.60
CA PRO A 248 32.24 8.69 -2.31
C PRO A 248 31.55 9.90 -2.98
N SER A 249 30.64 9.59 -3.91
CA SER A 249 29.93 10.57 -4.73
C SER A 249 28.41 10.36 -4.72
N VAL A 250 27.67 11.46 -4.64
CA VAL A 250 26.20 11.49 -4.74
C VAL A 250 25.75 12.84 -5.30
N THR A 251 24.82 12.80 -6.25
CA THR A 251 24.09 14.01 -6.67
C THR A 251 22.62 13.90 -6.29
N VAL A 252 22.06 14.95 -5.71
CA VAL A 252 20.65 15.10 -5.34
C VAL A 252 20.07 16.24 -6.15
N SER A 253 19.12 15.93 -7.04
CA SER A 253 18.33 16.90 -7.80
C SER A 253 16.93 16.94 -7.22
N LEU A 254 16.41 18.13 -6.89
CA LEU A 254 15.05 18.28 -6.38
C LEU A 254 14.44 19.62 -6.78
N TRP A 255 13.11 19.64 -6.89
CA TRP A 255 12.35 20.88 -6.95
C TRP A 255 11.65 21.11 -5.62
N VAL A 256 11.82 22.31 -5.07
CA VAL A 256 11.20 22.76 -3.82
C VAL A 256 10.42 24.05 -4.03
N TYR A 257 9.32 24.19 -3.31
CA TYR A 257 8.56 25.44 -3.19
C TYR A 257 8.39 25.72 -1.70
N ILE A 258 8.99 26.80 -1.19
CA ILE A 258 8.84 27.21 0.21
C ILE A 258 7.60 28.11 0.32
N ALA A 259 6.52 27.61 0.94
CA ALA A 259 5.28 28.35 1.10
C ALA A 259 5.38 29.38 2.25
N ARG A 260 6.05 29.01 3.34
CA ARG A 260 6.32 29.86 4.51
C ARG A 260 7.75 29.61 5.00
N ARG A 261 8.44 30.67 5.43
CA ARG A 261 9.78 30.57 6.04
C ARG A 261 9.76 29.66 7.26
N CYS A 262 10.78 28.83 7.40
CA CYS A 262 11.05 28.09 8.62
C CYS A 262 11.01 29.00 9.87
N PRO A 263 10.09 28.77 10.83
CA PRO A 263 10.03 29.57 12.06
C PRO A 263 11.06 29.10 13.10
N TYR A 264 11.54 27.86 12.97
CA TYR A 264 12.52 27.19 13.81
C TYR A 264 13.96 27.48 13.35
N ASN A 265 14.95 27.04 14.14
CA ASN A 265 16.36 27.19 13.78
C ASN A 265 16.73 26.40 12.50
N PHE A 266 16.14 25.21 12.35
CA PHE A 266 16.34 24.31 11.22
C PHE A 266 15.02 23.63 10.86
N CYS A 267 14.61 23.71 9.60
CA CYS A 267 13.52 22.94 9.03
C CYS A 267 14.09 22.04 7.94
N SER A 268 13.83 20.73 8.06
CA SER A 268 14.45 19.70 7.24
C SER A 268 13.74 19.58 5.89
N ILE A 269 14.53 19.56 4.80
CA ILE A 269 14.04 19.39 3.42
C ILE A 269 14.24 17.95 2.96
N ILE A 270 15.48 17.46 3.01
CA ILE A 270 15.84 16.09 2.66
C ILE A 270 17.10 15.66 3.42
N PHE A 271 17.13 14.42 3.88
CA PHE A 271 18.30 13.83 4.51
C PHE A 271 18.38 12.32 4.33
N ARG A 272 19.62 11.79 4.36
CA ARG A 272 19.85 10.34 4.50
C ARG A 272 19.81 9.97 5.98
N GLN A 273 19.04 8.95 6.35
CA GLN A 273 18.91 8.52 7.74
C GLN A 273 19.80 7.29 8.03
N GLN A 274 20.84 7.47 8.85
CA GLN A 274 21.69 6.40 9.37
C GLN A 274 21.53 6.31 10.90
N GLU A 275 21.96 5.21 11.51
CA GLU A 275 21.77 4.95 12.96
C GLU A 275 22.44 5.98 13.90
N ARG A 276 23.36 6.82 13.40
CA ARG A 276 24.07 7.83 14.21
C ARG A 276 24.23 9.21 13.56
N PHE A 277 24.17 9.34 12.24
CA PHE A 277 24.44 10.60 11.53
C PHE A 277 23.58 10.75 10.27
N LEU A 278 23.42 11.99 9.81
CA LEU A 278 22.60 12.35 8.65
C LEU A 278 23.51 13.02 7.59
N THR A 279 23.64 12.45 6.40
CA THR A 279 24.64 12.87 5.40
C THR A 279 24.25 12.49 3.96
N PRO A 280 24.04 13.44 3.04
CA PRO A 280 23.82 14.85 3.33
C PRO A 280 22.52 15.08 4.11
N HIS A 281 22.43 16.22 4.78
CA HIS A 281 21.20 16.80 5.34
C HIS A 281 21.07 18.23 4.84
N LEU A 282 19.95 18.55 4.19
CA LEU A 282 19.61 19.89 3.70
C LEU A 282 18.52 20.49 4.60
N TYR A 283 18.76 21.70 5.10
CA TYR A 283 17.81 22.45 5.93
C TYR A 283 17.56 23.85 5.39
N GLU A 284 16.32 24.34 5.45
CA GLU A 284 16.09 25.79 5.52
C GLU A 284 16.36 26.25 6.96
N ILE A 285 17.17 27.30 7.15
CA ILE A 285 17.30 27.96 8.47
C ILE A 285 16.37 29.17 8.56
N LYS A 286 16.11 29.65 9.78
CA LYS A 286 15.25 30.82 10.05
C LYS A 286 15.55 32.08 9.21
N ALA A 287 16.80 32.27 8.80
CA ALA A 287 17.21 33.41 7.96
C ALA A 287 16.75 33.30 6.49
N GLY A 288 16.32 32.11 6.04
CA GLY A 288 15.92 31.78 4.67
C GLY A 288 17.03 31.19 3.80
N ASN A 289 18.25 31.10 4.33
CA ASN A 289 19.39 30.47 3.68
C ASN A 289 19.30 28.93 3.78
N LEU A 290 19.86 28.23 2.78
CA LEU A 290 20.01 26.78 2.76
C LEU A 290 21.28 26.37 3.52
N HIS A 291 21.15 25.47 4.48
CA HIS A 291 22.23 24.91 5.29
C HIS A 291 22.44 23.45 4.92
N VAL A 292 23.68 23.07 4.60
CA VAL A 292 24.05 21.70 4.24
C VAL A 292 24.98 21.12 5.28
N GLN A 293 24.64 19.95 5.82
CA GLN A 293 25.43 19.21 6.79
C GLN A 293 25.84 17.84 6.25
N VAL A 294 27.08 17.45 6.53
CA VAL A 294 27.71 16.17 6.15
C VAL A 294 28.58 15.64 7.29
N GLU A 295 28.74 14.33 7.37
CA GLU A 295 29.75 13.66 8.20
C GLU A 295 31.00 13.39 7.35
N LEU A 296 32.17 13.69 7.89
CA LEU A 296 33.44 13.36 7.25
C LEU A 296 33.86 11.92 7.58
N SER A 297 34.78 11.35 6.81
CA SER A 297 35.35 10.01 7.06
C SER A 297 36.08 9.88 8.40
N SER A 298 36.38 11.01 9.05
CA SER A 298 36.90 11.10 10.42
C SER A 298 35.83 10.98 11.52
N GLY A 299 34.55 10.84 11.16
CA GLY A 299 33.41 10.82 12.08
C GLY A 299 32.98 12.20 12.60
N LYS A 300 33.65 13.29 12.18
CA LYS A 300 33.30 14.66 12.57
C LYS A 300 32.22 15.22 11.63
N PRO A 301 31.17 15.89 12.16
CA PRO A 301 30.25 16.65 11.32
C PRO A 301 30.94 17.91 10.77
N TYR A 302 30.55 18.30 9.57
CA TYR A 302 30.89 19.56 8.92
C TYR A 302 29.62 20.14 8.28
N ALA A 303 29.47 21.46 8.28
CA ALA A 303 28.33 22.11 7.67
C ALA A 303 28.72 23.48 7.08
N PHE A 304 27.97 23.92 6.06
CA PHE A 304 28.23 25.18 5.38
C PHE A 304 26.95 25.96 5.04
N LEU A 305 27.08 27.29 5.08
CA LEU A 305 26.07 28.28 4.69
C LEU A 305 25.70 28.16 3.19
N THR A 306 24.65 28.82 2.72
CA THR A 306 24.59 29.38 1.36
C THR A 306 24.57 30.90 1.48
N GLY A 307 25.26 31.61 0.58
CA GLY A 307 25.31 33.08 0.62
C GLY A 307 23.98 33.75 0.24
N TRP A 308 23.11 32.99 -0.43
CA TRP A 308 21.79 33.37 -0.92
C TRP A 308 20.68 32.72 -0.09
N LYS A 309 19.46 33.25 -0.24
CA LYS A 309 18.25 32.73 0.40
C LYS A 309 17.41 32.00 -0.63
N ILE A 310 16.78 30.89 -0.24
CA ILE A 310 15.78 30.22 -1.08
C ILE A 310 14.60 31.20 -1.25
N PRO A 311 14.12 31.52 -2.45
CA PRO A 311 12.88 32.28 -2.63
C PRO A 311 11.67 31.65 -1.90
N VAL A 312 10.71 32.47 -1.50
CA VAL A 312 9.40 32.01 -0.98
C VAL A 312 8.33 32.25 -2.03
N LYS A 313 7.33 31.37 -2.09
CA LYS A 313 6.22 31.42 -3.04
C LYS A 313 6.61 31.34 -4.53
N SER A 314 7.74 30.73 -4.85
CA SER A 314 8.14 30.37 -6.22
C SER A 314 8.74 28.96 -6.23
N TRP A 315 8.84 28.33 -7.41
CA TRP A 315 9.54 27.06 -7.55
C TRP A 315 11.04 27.31 -7.67
N VAL A 316 11.81 26.39 -7.10
CA VAL A 316 13.26 26.46 -7.03
C VAL A 316 13.82 25.08 -7.30
N HIS A 317 14.70 24.98 -8.30
CA HIS A 317 15.52 23.79 -8.51
C HIS A 317 16.73 23.85 -7.60
N ILE A 318 17.03 22.75 -6.92
CA ILE A 318 18.24 22.58 -6.12
C ILE A 318 18.97 21.33 -6.60
N LEU A 319 20.24 21.51 -6.98
CA LEU A 319 21.16 20.42 -7.32
C LEU A 319 22.33 20.44 -6.33
N LEU A 320 22.38 19.47 -5.41
CA LEU A 320 23.53 19.25 -4.53
C LEU A 320 24.37 18.08 -5.06
N THR A 321 25.63 18.36 -5.38
CA THR A 321 26.61 17.40 -5.88
C THR A 321 27.76 17.29 -4.88
N ILE A 322 27.92 16.10 -4.28
CA ILE A 322 29.03 15.80 -3.36
C ILE A 322 29.98 14.82 -4.06
N CYS A 323 31.27 15.16 -4.07
CA CYS A 323 32.32 14.40 -4.77
C CYS A 323 33.56 14.32 -3.89
N SER A 324 33.80 13.18 -3.25
CA SER A 324 34.93 12.98 -2.34
C SER A 324 34.92 13.96 -1.16
N ASN A 325 35.64 15.08 -1.29
CA ASN A 325 35.84 16.15 -0.33
C ASN A 325 35.42 17.51 -0.91
N THR A 326 34.63 17.54 -1.97
CA THR A 326 34.01 18.76 -2.49
C THR A 326 32.50 18.65 -2.42
N ALA A 327 31.83 19.78 -2.16
CA ALA A 327 30.39 19.92 -2.25
C ALA A 327 30.07 21.13 -3.12
N THR A 328 29.26 20.93 -4.14
CA THR A 328 28.75 22.00 -5.01
C THR A 328 27.25 22.02 -4.91
N ILE A 329 26.67 23.19 -4.75
CA ILE A 329 25.21 23.37 -4.76
C ILE A 329 24.82 24.45 -5.76
N TYR A 330 23.87 24.12 -6.62
CA TYR A 330 23.26 25.03 -7.57
C TYR A 330 21.80 25.26 -7.18
N MET A 331 21.36 26.50 -7.32
CA MET A 331 19.96 26.90 -7.23
C MET A 331 19.57 27.59 -8.53
N SER A 332 18.48 27.16 -9.16
CA SER A 332 17.86 27.87 -10.28
C SER A 332 16.43 28.26 -9.91
N SER A 333 16.04 29.48 -10.21
CA SER A 333 14.67 30.00 -10.04
C SER A 333 13.93 30.01 -11.37
N ASP A 334 12.61 30.23 -11.32
CA ASP A 334 11.79 30.45 -12.52
C ASP A 334 12.27 31.64 -13.39
N ASP A 335 12.95 32.63 -12.80
CA ASP A 335 13.55 33.81 -13.49
C ASP A 335 14.97 33.51 -14.06
N GLU A 336 15.34 32.23 -14.19
CA GLU A 336 16.65 31.73 -14.67
C GLU A 336 17.87 32.23 -13.87
N THR A 337 17.70 32.77 -12.66
CA THR A 337 18.84 33.20 -11.83
C THR A 337 19.56 31.97 -11.24
N LEU A 338 20.54 31.45 -11.99
CA LEU A 338 21.42 30.38 -11.53
C LEU A 338 22.44 30.93 -10.52
N VAL A 339 22.29 30.54 -9.25
CA VAL A 339 23.23 30.88 -8.18
C VAL A 339 23.87 29.60 -7.67
N SER A 340 25.21 29.58 -7.59
CA SER A 340 25.95 28.41 -7.11
C SER A 340 26.75 28.72 -5.84
N ARG A 341 27.17 27.66 -5.14
CA ARG A 341 28.18 27.71 -4.09
C ARG A 341 29.02 26.44 -4.16
N PHE A 342 30.32 26.59 -3.96
CA PHE A 342 31.30 25.51 -3.96
C PHE A 342 32.10 25.56 -2.64
N ASP A 343 32.20 24.43 -1.96
CA ASP A 343 32.96 24.28 -0.72
C ASP A 343 33.92 23.09 -0.83
N VAL A 344 35.20 23.35 -0.52
CA VAL A 344 36.21 22.30 -0.30
C VAL A 344 36.14 21.89 1.17
N LEU A 345 35.79 20.64 1.41
CA LEU A 345 35.63 20.06 2.74
C LEU A 345 37.00 19.62 3.28
N PRO A 346 37.25 19.74 4.60
CA PRO A 346 38.54 19.40 5.21
C PRO A 346 38.83 17.89 5.29
N GLY A 347 37.97 17.05 4.70
CA GLY A 347 38.12 15.61 4.60
C GLY A 347 37.11 15.03 3.61
N ARG A 348 37.26 13.73 3.28
CA ARG A 348 36.28 13.03 2.43
C ARG A 348 34.95 12.87 3.19
N VAL A 349 33.83 12.94 2.49
CA VAL A 349 32.49 12.70 3.06
C VAL A 349 32.29 11.22 3.31
N ARG A 350 31.72 10.87 4.47
CA ARG A 350 31.33 9.51 4.82
C ARG A 350 29.97 9.19 4.19
N TYR A 351 30.01 8.63 2.98
CA TYR A 351 28.82 8.20 2.26
C TYR A 351 28.90 6.72 1.86
N ASN A 352 27.81 5.98 2.09
CA ASN A 352 27.69 4.56 1.78
C ASN A 352 26.58 4.33 0.76
N HIS A 353 26.94 3.93 -0.46
CA HIS A 353 26.00 3.70 -1.56
C HIS A 353 25.09 2.48 -1.38
N ASN A 354 25.42 1.58 -0.44
CA ASN A 354 24.60 0.41 -0.10
C ASN A 354 23.47 0.72 0.89
N GLU A 355 23.45 1.94 1.45
CA GLU A 355 22.39 2.37 2.37
C GLU A 355 21.12 2.79 1.62
N ARG A 356 19.99 2.39 2.19
CA ARG A 356 18.74 2.22 1.45
C ARG A 356 17.67 3.26 1.77
N GLN A 357 17.95 4.25 2.63
CA GLN A 357 16.92 5.06 3.28
C GLN A 357 17.17 6.56 3.13
N TRP A 358 16.20 7.25 2.54
CA TRP A 358 16.17 8.71 2.42
C TRP A 358 14.85 9.24 2.97
N THR A 359 14.91 10.29 3.78
CA THR A 359 13.74 10.92 4.39
C THR A 359 13.56 12.32 3.84
N LEU A 360 12.33 12.62 3.42
CA LEU A 360 11.88 13.90 2.90
C LEU A 360 11.09 14.64 3.98
N GLY A 361 11.30 15.93 4.13
CA GLY A 361 10.72 16.69 5.24
C GLY A 361 11.41 16.39 6.58
N GLY A 362 10.61 16.28 7.65
CA GLY A 362 11.07 16.25 9.04
C GLY A 362 11.30 14.85 9.62
N ASN A 363 11.49 14.81 10.93
CA ASN A 363 11.49 13.61 11.77
C ASN A 363 11.17 14.01 13.23
N GLN A 364 11.24 13.07 14.15
CA GLN A 364 10.96 13.27 15.58
C GLN A 364 11.81 14.37 16.25
N ASN A 365 12.96 14.73 15.69
CA ASN A 365 13.88 15.74 16.23
C ASN A 365 13.82 17.08 15.47
N PHE A 366 13.47 17.05 14.18
CA PHE A 366 13.50 18.21 13.30
C PHE A 366 12.16 18.39 12.58
N PRO A 367 11.53 19.57 12.65
CA PRO A 367 10.34 19.85 11.85
C PRO A 367 10.66 19.78 10.35
N SER A 368 9.66 19.43 9.55
CA SER A 368 9.70 19.64 8.10
C SER A 368 9.76 21.13 7.76
N PHE A 369 10.14 21.45 6.52
CA PHE A 369 9.82 22.76 5.95
C PHE A 369 8.31 22.86 5.61
N THR A 370 7.82 24.06 5.35
CA THR A 370 6.42 24.29 4.96
C THR A 370 6.33 24.60 3.47
N GLY A 371 5.71 23.71 2.69
CA GLY A 371 5.56 23.86 1.24
C GLY A 371 5.51 22.53 0.49
N TYR A 372 6.16 22.46 -0.68
CA TYR A 372 6.08 21.31 -1.60
C TYR A 372 7.45 20.80 -2.07
N LEU A 373 7.55 19.48 -2.28
CA LEU A 373 8.66 18.82 -3.01
C LEU A 373 8.14 18.09 -4.23
N SER A 374 8.91 18.07 -5.31
CA SER A 374 8.62 17.33 -6.55
C SER A 374 9.90 17.03 -7.36
N LYS A 375 9.82 16.17 -8.39
CA LYS A 375 10.95 15.70 -9.23
C LYS A 375 12.25 15.46 -8.40
N VAL A 376 12.12 14.73 -7.30
CA VAL A 376 13.24 14.44 -6.39
C VAL A 376 13.97 13.20 -6.88
N THR A 377 15.20 13.35 -7.38
CA THR A 377 15.99 12.28 -8.00
C THR A 377 17.41 12.23 -7.42
N LEU A 378 17.86 11.03 -7.10
CA LEU A 378 19.22 10.73 -6.65
C LEU A 378 20.02 10.08 -7.77
N PHE A 379 21.23 10.57 -8.01
CA PHE A 379 22.22 9.93 -8.88
C PHE A 379 23.31 9.33 -7.98
N ARG A 380 23.27 8.02 -7.80
CA ARG A 380 24.22 7.25 -6.96
C ARG A 380 25.55 7.13 -7.71
N ARG A 381 26.68 7.32 -7.01
CA ARG A 381 28.05 7.20 -7.55
C ARG A 381 28.41 8.23 -8.64
N HIS A 382 27.55 9.22 -8.90
CA HIS A 382 27.73 10.21 -9.96
C HIS A 382 27.96 11.62 -9.42
N CYS A 383 28.86 12.32 -10.10
CA CYS A 383 29.24 13.72 -9.87
C CYS A 383 28.70 14.58 -11.03
N ILE A 384 27.42 14.96 -10.97
CA ILE A 384 26.78 15.71 -12.06
C ILE A 384 26.86 17.21 -11.76
N HIS A 385 27.52 17.95 -12.65
CA HIS A 385 27.46 19.41 -12.66
C HIS A 385 26.17 19.89 -13.35
N TYR A 386 25.70 21.09 -12.99
CA TYR A 386 24.44 21.61 -13.52
C TYR A 386 24.38 21.59 -15.04
N ASP A 387 25.44 21.97 -15.74
CA ASP A 387 25.47 22.00 -17.21
C ASP A 387 25.24 20.61 -17.84
N LEU A 388 25.73 19.55 -17.19
CA LEU A 388 25.58 18.14 -17.59
C LEU A 388 24.26 17.50 -17.10
N LEU A 389 23.48 18.18 -16.25
CA LEU A 389 22.19 17.67 -15.81
C LEU A 389 21.19 17.63 -17.00
N PRO A 390 20.46 16.52 -17.21
CA PRO A 390 19.48 16.41 -18.30
C PRO A 390 18.40 17.50 -18.24
N SER A 391 17.91 17.94 -19.41
CA SER A 391 17.00 19.08 -19.52
C SER A 391 15.69 18.87 -18.76
N ASP A 392 15.16 17.65 -18.72
CA ASP A 392 13.93 17.32 -18.00
C ASP A 392 14.08 17.36 -16.46
N HIS A 393 15.29 17.44 -15.92
CA HIS A 393 15.52 17.78 -14.51
C HIS A 393 15.71 19.30 -14.27
N LYS A 394 16.27 20.03 -15.25
CA LYS A 394 16.39 21.50 -15.24
C LYS A 394 15.07 22.21 -15.49
N GLU A 395 14.14 21.55 -16.16
CA GLU A 395 12.76 22.00 -16.33
C GLU A 395 11.96 21.76 -15.03
N PRO A 396 11.07 22.70 -14.65
CA PRO A 396 10.20 22.54 -13.50
C PRO A 396 9.34 21.26 -13.59
N PRO A 397 8.71 20.83 -12.48
CA PRO A 397 8.03 19.53 -12.41
C PRO A 397 6.86 19.33 -13.39
N GLU A 398 7.17 18.88 -14.61
CA GLU A 398 6.24 18.13 -15.45
C GLU A 398 6.05 16.72 -14.89
N LEU A 399 4.80 16.28 -14.73
CA LEU A 399 4.50 14.90 -14.37
C LEU A 399 4.62 13.95 -15.56
N VAL A 400 5.58 13.03 -15.48
CA VAL A 400 5.61 11.72 -16.13
C VAL A 400 5.35 11.69 -17.64
N LYS A 401 6.46 11.62 -18.41
CA LYS A 401 6.46 11.22 -19.83
C LYS A 401 5.72 9.87 -19.99
N GLY A 402 4.72 9.85 -20.87
CA GLY A 402 3.84 8.69 -21.10
C GLY A 402 2.41 8.86 -20.61
N SER A 403 2.13 9.92 -19.84
CA SER A 403 0.78 10.39 -19.51
C SER A 403 0.51 11.76 -20.14
N CYS A 404 -0.72 12.28 -20.05
CA CYS A 404 -1.16 13.48 -20.80
C CYS A 404 -0.94 14.90 -20.17
N PRO A 405 -0.20 15.16 -19.07
CA PRO A 405 -0.39 16.37 -18.26
C PRO A 405 0.48 17.60 -18.62
N SER A 406 0.96 17.77 -19.86
CA SER A 406 1.64 19.02 -20.25
C SER A 406 0.71 20.25 -20.23
N ALA A 407 -0.59 20.04 -20.49
CA ALA A 407 -1.62 21.06 -20.27
C ALA A 407 -1.85 21.34 -18.78
N MET A 408 -1.88 20.29 -17.96
CA MET A 408 -2.17 20.34 -16.52
C MET A 408 -1.12 21.13 -15.74
N TRP A 409 0.18 20.91 -15.98
CA TRP A 409 1.23 21.68 -15.29
C TRP A 409 1.30 23.12 -15.74
N ARG A 410 1.07 23.39 -17.02
CA ARG A 410 0.91 24.75 -17.53
C ARG A 410 -0.34 25.46 -16.97
N ILE A 411 -1.37 24.72 -16.54
CA ILE A 411 -2.52 25.26 -15.81
C ILE A 411 -2.21 25.42 -14.32
N LEU A 412 -1.54 24.47 -13.67
CA LEU A 412 -1.20 24.52 -12.24
C LEU A 412 -0.16 25.59 -11.90
N ARG A 413 0.95 25.64 -12.65
CA ARG A 413 1.97 26.70 -12.57
C ARG A 413 1.33 28.07 -12.78
N LYS A 414 0.59 28.21 -13.89
CA LYS A 414 -0.17 29.43 -14.19
C LYS A 414 -1.25 29.71 -13.16
N ASN A 415 -1.83 28.74 -12.46
CA ASN A 415 -2.80 29.03 -11.40
C ASN A 415 -2.12 29.52 -10.11
N ILE A 416 -0.96 28.95 -9.73
CA ILE A 416 -0.15 29.43 -8.60
C ILE A 416 0.37 30.86 -8.84
N GLU A 417 0.77 31.17 -10.08
CA GLU A 417 1.31 32.49 -10.46
C GLU A 417 0.21 33.53 -10.78
N ARG A 418 -0.84 33.13 -11.52
CA ARG A 418 -1.91 34.04 -12.01
C ARG A 418 -3.02 34.26 -11.00
N TYR A 419 -3.35 33.25 -10.20
CA TYR A 419 -4.03 33.55 -8.94
C TYR A 419 -2.94 33.95 -7.96
N GLN A 420 -2.66 35.26 -7.94
CA GLN A 420 -2.32 35.90 -6.68
C GLN A 420 -3.56 35.77 -5.75
N ILE A 421 -3.85 34.56 -5.23
CA ILE A 421 -5.12 34.23 -4.54
C ILE A 421 -5.40 35.27 -3.43
N CYS A 422 -4.31 35.81 -2.83
CA CYS A 422 -4.35 36.74 -1.71
C CYS A 422 -4.00 38.20 -2.07
N LEU A 423 -4.05 38.59 -3.35
CA LEU A 423 -3.87 39.98 -3.80
C LEU A 423 -5.08 40.47 -4.64
N ALA A 424 -6.29 40.14 -4.20
CA ALA A 424 -7.43 40.98 -4.57
C ALA A 424 -7.15 42.42 -4.08
N PRO A 425 -7.40 43.47 -4.89
CA PRO A 425 -7.15 44.84 -4.47
C PRO A 425 -8.03 45.18 -3.25
N VAL A 426 -7.49 45.97 -2.31
CA VAL A 426 -8.15 46.28 -1.02
C VAL A 426 -9.58 46.84 -1.17
N ASN A 427 -9.89 47.42 -2.32
CA ASN A 427 -11.21 47.96 -2.65
C ASN A 427 -12.27 46.89 -2.96
N GLU A 428 -11.89 45.63 -3.24
CA GLU A 428 -12.81 44.47 -3.28
C GLU A 428 -12.93 43.76 -1.91
N ILE A 429 -12.06 44.05 -0.93
CA ILE A 429 -11.98 43.33 0.35
C ILE A 429 -13.12 43.72 1.30
N VAL A 430 -13.73 44.90 1.13
CA VAL A 430 -14.81 45.41 1.99
C VAL A 430 -16.18 44.96 1.46
N THR A 431 -16.40 43.65 1.33
CA THR A 431 -17.72 43.11 1.04
C THR A 431 -18.56 42.98 2.32
N PRO A 432 -19.91 42.99 2.24
CA PRO A 432 -20.78 42.79 3.41
C PRO A 432 -20.49 41.47 4.16
N GLU A 433 -20.03 40.43 3.45
CA GLU A 433 -19.64 39.14 4.02
C GLU A 433 -18.36 39.24 4.85
N VAL A 434 -17.34 39.96 4.37
CA VAL A 434 -16.10 40.20 5.13
C VAL A 434 -16.38 41.07 6.36
N ILE A 435 -17.19 42.12 6.22
CA ILE A 435 -17.65 42.94 7.35
C ILE A 435 -18.44 42.08 8.36
N SER A 436 -19.34 41.21 7.87
CA SER A 436 -20.12 40.28 8.71
C SER A 436 -19.22 39.30 9.45
N ALA A 437 -18.25 38.69 8.74
CA ALA A 437 -17.31 37.74 9.33
C ALA A 437 -16.48 38.41 10.44
N VAL A 438 -15.86 39.56 10.15
CA VAL A 438 -15.11 40.35 11.14
C VAL A 438 -15.99 40.70 12.35
N ASN A 439 -17.21 41.19 12.13
CA ASN A 439 -18.14 41.49 13.23
C ASN A 439 -18.54 40.26 14.05
N THR A 440 -18.68 39.08 13.44
CA THR A 440 -18.98 37.82 14.13
C THR A 440 -17.78 37.32 14.92
N THR A 441 -16.57 37.33 14.34
CA THR A 441 -15.32 36.99 15.05
C THR A 441 -15.11 37.91 16.25
N ILE A 442 -15.31 39.23 16.09
CA ILE A 442 -15.30 40.21 17.18
C ILE A 442 -16.32 39.83 18.27
N LYS A 443 -17.60 39.61 17.93
CA LYS A 443 -18.65 39.24 18.89
C LYS A 443 -18.35 37.95 19.65
N ASN A 444 -17.77 36.95 18.99
CA ASN A 444 -17.41 35.68 19.61
C ASN A 444 -16.24 35.85 20.59
N ASN A 445 -15.23 36.65 20.24
CA ASN A 445 -14.12 36.99 21.14
C ASN A 445 -14.60 37.78 22.39
N TYR A 446 -15.54 38.71 22.23
CA TYR A 446 -16.16 39.41 23.37
C TYR A 446 -16.96 38.46 24.28
N LYS A 447 -17.70 37.49 23.73
CA LYS A 447 -18.43 36.49 24.53
C LYS A 447 -17.51 35.57 25.34
N ASN A 448 -16.28 35.33 24.87
CA ASN A 448 -15.31 34.47 25.54
C ASN A 448 -14.49 35.18 26.63
N GLY A 449 -14.84 36.42 27.01
CA GLY A 449 -14.30 37.06 28.21
C GLY A 449 -12.96 37.78 28.03
N SER A 450 -12.62 38.21 26.82
CA SER A 450 -11.45 39.06 26.54
C SER A 450 -11.85 40.52 26.31
N PRO A 451 -12.01 41.34 27.37
CA PRO A 451 -12.35 42.76 27.21
C PRO A 451 -11.13 43.57 26.78
N GLY A 452 -11.11 44.04 25.52
CA GLY A 452 -10.16 45.06 25.05
C GLY A 452 -9.13 44.62 24.00
N LEU A 453 -9.54 43.87 22.97
CA LEU A 453 -8.74 43.67 21.76
C LEU A 453 -9.11 44.74 20.72
N TYR A 454 -8.11 45.43 20.18
CA TYR A 454 -8.30 46.40 19.09
C TYR A 454 -8.43 45.64 17.75
N PRO A 455 -8.95 46.27 16.67
CA PRO A 455 -9.08 45.62 15.37
C PRO A 455 -7.77 45.07 14.78
N THR A 456 -6.62 45.52 15.28
CA THR A 456 -5.27 45.04 14.92
C THR A 456 -4.94 43.66 15.47
N ASP A 457 -5.70 43.17 16.44
CA ASP A 457 -5.40 41.94 17.20
C ASP A 457 -6.29 40.76 16.76
N LEU A 458 -7.04 40.93 15.66
CA LEU A 458 -7.88 39.89 15.07
C LEU A 458 -7.05 38.82 14.37
N ASP A 459 -7.19 37.58 14.83
CA ASP A 459 -6.65 36.42 14.11
C ASP A 459 -7.34 36.26 12.74
N MET A 460 -6.54 36.38 11.68
CA MET A 460 -6.99 36.19 10.31
C MET A 460 -7.49 34.77 10.04
N SER A 461 -6.97 33.73 10.72
CA SER A 461 -7.46 32.36 10.55
C SER A 461 -8.92 32.25 11.00
N SER A 462 -9.25 32.83 12.16
CA SER A 462 -10.61 32.89 12.70
C SER A 462 -11.59 33.67 11.80
N ILE A 463 -11.13 34.69 11.07
CA ILE A 463 -11.94 35.36 10.04
C ILE A 463 -12.13 34.43 8.83
N GLY A 464 -11.08 33.73 8.43
CA GLY A 464 -11.12 32.75 7.34
C GLY A 464 -12.12 31.61 7.60
N ASP A 465 -12.15 31.08 8.82
CA ASP A 465 -13.06 29.99 9.18
C ASP A 465 -14.53 30.44 9.21
N GLU A 466 -14.80 31.68 9.64
CA GLU A 466 -16.14 32.28 9.56
C GLU A 466 -16.58 32.51 8.10
N LEU A 467 -15.68 32.98 7.23
CA LEU A 467 -15.94 33.08 5.78
C LEU A 467 -16.19 31.70 5.15
N TYR A 468 -15.45 30.66 5.57
CA TYR A 468 -15.71 29.28 5.15
C TYR A 468 -17.12 28.83 5.54
N TYR A 469 -17.58 29.07 6.78
CA TYR A 469 -18.95 28.73 7.19
C TYR A 469 -20.01 29.47 6.37
N GLN A 470 -19.79 30.75 6.05
CA GLN A 470 -20.70 31.50 5.17
C GLN A 470 -20.76 30.91 3.76
N ALA A 471 -19.62 30.58 3.16
CA ALA A 471 -19.59 29.93 1.85
C ALA A 471 -20.21 28.53 1.85
N PHE A 472 -19.98 27.74 2.91
CA PHE A 472 -20.59 26.43 3.09
C PHE A 472 -22.11 26.54 3.15
N ALA A 473 -22.66 27.51 3.90
CA ALA A 473 -24.09 27.77 3.97
C ALA A 473 -24.69 28.19 2.61
N ILE A 474 -24.00 29.03 1.84
CA ILE A 474 -24.41 29.40 0.46
C ILE A 474 -24.44 28.15 -0.44
N MET A 475 -23.42 27.29 -0.36
CA MET A 475 -23.35 26.04 -1.12
C MET A 475 -24.41 25.01 -0.67
N GLY A 476 -24.87 25.09 0.57
CA GLY A 476 -25.91 24.25 1.17
C GLY A 476 -27.36 24.67 0.87
N GLY A 477 -27.58 25.88 0.35
CA GLY A 477 -28.93 26.43 0.09
C GLY A 477 -29.71 25.67 -1.00
N GLN A 478 -31.02 25.49 -0.81
CA GLN A 478 -31.87 24.70 -1.72
C GLN A 478 -32.03 25.34 -3.10
N GLU A 479 -32.36 26.63 -3.18
CA GLU A 479 -32.54 27.36 -4.45
C GLU A 479 -31.27 28.13 -4.86
N ARG A 480 -30.23 27.39 -5.26
CA ARG A 480 -28.89 27.96 -5.53
C ARG A 480 -28.69 28.29 -7.00
N THR A 481 -28.41 29.55 -7.32
CA THR A 481 -28.14 30.00 -8.71
C THR A 481 -26.65 29.88 -9.08
N LYS A 482 -26.35 30.03 -10.38
CA LYS A 482 -24.96 30.16 -10.86
C LYS A 482 -24.21 31.36 -10.24
N LYS A 483 -24.92 32.42 -9.84
CA LYS A 483 -24.32 33.58 -9.15
C LYS A 483 -23.92 33.23 -7.71
N ASP A 484 -24.72 32.42 -7.03
CA ASP A 484 -24.44 31.98 -5.66
C ASP A 484 -23.20 31.08 -5.61
N ASN A 485 -23.03 30.20 -6.61
CA ASN A 485 -21.79 29.44 -6.79
C ASN A 485 -20.58 30.37 -6.94
N GLN A 486 -20.66 31.35 -7.85
CA GLN A 486 -19.58 32.31 -8.08
C GLN A 486 -19.26 33.13 -6.82
N ARG A 487 -20.28 33.51 -6.04
CA ARG A 487 -20.13 34.19 -4.74
C ARG A 487 -19.45 33.28 -3.70
N ALA A 488 -19.89 32.04 -3.56
CA ALA A 488 -19.29 31.07 -2.64
C ALA A 488 -17.83 30.76 -2.97
N PHE A 489 -17.49 30.52 -4.24
CA PHE A 489 -16.09 30.28 -4.64
C PHE A 489 -15.19 31.49 -4.34
N LYS A 490 -15.65 32.73 -4.58
CA LYS A 490 -14.93 33.95 -4.18
C LYS A 490 -14.70 34.03 -2.67
N ILE A 491 -15.75 33.77 -1.86
CA ILE A 491 -15.64 33.77 -0.40
C ILE A 491 -14.66 32.69 0.07
N LEU A 492 -14.64 31.51 -0.57
CA LEU A 492 -13.68 30.44 -0.26
C LEU A 492 -12.23 30.81 -0.62
N ASP A 493 -11.99 31.50 -1.74
CA ASP A 493 -10.65 32.01 -2.08
C ASP A 493 -10.17 33.01 -1.00
N TYR A 494 -11.04 33.92 -0.53
CA TYR A 494 -10.74 34.82 0.59
C TYR A 494 -10.52 34.09 1.91
N ALA A 495 -11.38 33.13 2.27
CA ALA A 495 -11.28 32.30 3.48
C ALA A 495 -9.96 31.52 3.52
N GLY A 496 -9.62 30.92 2.37
CA GLY A 496 -8.35 30.26 2.12
C GLY A 496 -7.18 31.22 2.28
N CYS A 497 -7.24 32.44 1.77
CA CYS A 497 -6.16 33.41 1.96
C CYS A 497 -6.01 33.95 3.39
N ALA A 498 -7.12 34.11 4.11
CA ALA A 498 -7.13 34.52 5.51
C ALA A 498 -6.49 33.47 6.44
N GLY A 499 -6.48 32.20 6.04
CA GLY A 499 -5.73 31.13 6.72
C GLY A 499 -6.46 29.79 6.79
N SER A 500 -7.78 29.78 6.57
CA SER A 500 -8.62 28.59 6.72
C SER A 500 -8.12 27.45 5.84
N SER A 501 -7.81 26.31 6.46
CA SER A 501 -7.39 25.11 5.74
C SER A 501 -8.61 24.31 5.24
N ASP A 502 -9.75 24.42 5.93
CA ASP A 502 -11.02 23.79 5.55
C ASP A 502 -11.62 24.45 4.31
N ALA A 503 -11.46 25.78 4.14
CA ALA A 503 -11.85 26.47 2.90
C ALA A 503 -11.21 25.85 1.65
N TYR A 504 -9.88 25.66 1.69
CA TYR A 504 -9.15 24.98 0.62
C TYR A 504 -9.55 23.51 0.48
N TYR A 505 -9.72 22.76 1.57
CA TYR A 505 -10.16 21.36 1.47
C TYR A 505 -11.53 21.25 0.78
N PHE A 506 -12.45 22.12 1.15
CA PHE A 506 -13.79 22.19 0.57
C PHE A 506 -13.75 22.61 -0.90
N GLN A 507 -13.00 23.65 -1.28
CA GLN A 507 -12.79 23.97 -2.71
C GLN A 507 -12.22 22.80 -3.50
N GLY A 508 -11.25 22.08 -2.94
CA GLY A 508 -10.69 20.87 -3.55
C GLY A 508 -11.74 19.79 -3.79
N THR A 509 -12.58 19.54 -2.77
CA THR A 509 -13.72 18.61 -2.82
C THR A 509 -14.73 19.01 -3.90
N LEU A 510 -15.08 20.29 -3.99
CA LEU A 510 -16.04 20.82 -4.94
C LEU A 510 -15.54 20.70 -6.40
N TYR A 511 -14.28 21.09 -6.67
CA TYR A 511 -13.69 20.98 -8.00
C TYR A 511 -13.52 19.53 -8.47
N THR A 512 -13.10 18.64 -7.56
CA THR A 512 -12.91 17.21 -7.88
C THR A 512 -14.23 16.49 -8.21
N ASN A 513 -15.37 16.96 -7.67
CA ASN A 513 -16.69 16.34 -7.88
C ASN A 513 -17.62 17.14 -8.82
N GLY A 514 -17.23 18.34 -9.26
CA GLY A 514 -18.04 19.19 -10.13
C GLY A 514 -19.23 19.87 -9.44
N ILE A 515 -19.12 20.14 -8.14
CA ILE A 515 -20.23 20.71 -7.35
C ILE A 515 -20.22 22.23 -7.47
N GLY A 516 -21.21 22.78 -8.17
CA GLY A 516 -21.32 24.20 -8.52
C GLY A 516 -20.30 24.71 -9.56
N THR A 517 -19.49 23.83 -10.13
CA THR A 517 -18.41 24.09 -11.11
C THR A 517 -18.27 22.89 -12.06
N PRO A 518 -17.76 23.03 -13.30
CA PRO A 518 -17.28 21.87 -14.04
C PRO A 518 -16.24 21.08 -13.24
N VAL A 519 -16.16 19.77 -13.47
CA VAL A 519 -15.15 18.88 -12.86
C VAL A 519 -13.76 19.32 -13.30
N ASP A 520 -12.90 19.64 -12.34
CA ASP A 520 -11.49 19.96 -12.53
C ASP A 520 -10.69 19.25 -11.44
N ILE A 521 -10.32 18.00 -11.71
CA ILE A 521 -9.55 17.15 -10.79
C ILE A 521 -8.21 17.82 -10.43
N ASP A 522 -7.61 18.52 -11.38
CA ASP A 522 -6.26 19.05 -11.24
C ASP A 522 -6.26 20.30 -10.33
N LYS A 523 -7.22 21.21 -10.53
CA LYS A 523 -7.49 22.31 -9.58
C LYS A 523 -8.00 21.77 -8.23
N GLY A 524 -8.73 20.66 -8.22
CA GLY A 524 -9.15 19.95 -7.01
C GLY A 524 -7.98 19.49 -6.13
N ILE A 525 -7.05 18.73 -6.71
CA ILE A 525 -5.81 18.27 -6.06
C ILE A 525 -4.99 19.47 -5.56
N PHE A 526 -4.90 20.55 -6.34
CA PHE A 526 -4.17 21.76 -5.94
C PHE A 526 -4.65 22.33 -4.61
N TYR A 527 -5.97 22.56 -4.45
CA TYR A 527 -6.49 23.07 -3.18
C TYR A 527 -6.35 22.05 -2.03
N ILE A 528 -6.41 20.74 -2.31
CA ILE A 528 -6.11 19.70 -1.30
C ILE A 528 -4.64 19.79 -0.84
N LEU A 529 -3.69 20.04 -1.76
CA LEU A 529 -2.28 20.29 -1.42
C LEU A 529 -2.10 21.59 -0.61
N LEU A 530 -2.77 22.68 -0.98
CA LEU A 530 -2.79 23.93 -0.19
C LEU A 530 -3.33 23.73 1.23
N SER A 531 -4.34 22.87 1.38
CA SER A 531 -4.91 22.51 2.68
C SER A 531 -3.94 21.64 3.50
N GLY A 532 -3.22 20.73 2.85
CA GLY A 532 -2.18 19.89 3.47
C GLY A 532 -0.98 20.68 4.00
N ASP A 533 -0.52 21.73 3.30
CA ASP A 533 0.51 22.68 3.77
C ASP A 533 0.15 23.32 5.12
N ARG A 534 -1.14 23.43 5.42
CA ARG A 534 -1.64 23.99 6.68
C ARG A 534 -1.99 22.95 7.74
N GLY A 535 -1.60 21.70 7.53
CA GLY A 535 -1.81 20.62 8.50
C GLY A 535 -3.26 20.15 8.58
N ASN A 536 -4.07 20.35 7.55
CA ASN A 536 -5.44 19.83 7.54
C ASN A 536 -5.43 18.28 7.56
N GLN A 537 -6.25 17.68 8.44
CA GLN A 537 -6.29 16.23 8.59
C GLN A 537 -7.05 15.55 7.45
N PHE A 538 -8.17 16.11 6.98
CA PHE A 538 -8.88 15.59 5.80
C PHE A 538 -7.98 15.60 4.57
N ALA A 539 -7.18 16.67 4.37
CA ALA A 539 -6.23 16.75 3.26
C ALA A 539 -5.16 15.65 3.33
N SER A 540 -4.58 15.41 4.52
CA SER A 540 -3.62 14.32 4.72
C SER A 540 -4.23 12.95 4.39
N MET A 541 -5.45 12.68 4.86
CA MET A 541 -6.17 11.45 4.53
C MET A 541 -6.50 11.32 3.04
N ALA A 542 -6.97 12.40 2.40
CA ALA A 542 -7.31 12.44 0.98
C ALA A 542 -6.12 12.19 0.04
N LEU A 543 -4.95 12.73 0.38
CA LEU A 543 -3.68 12.50 -0.34
C LEU A 543 -3.17 11.08 -0.10
N GLY A 544 -3.20 10.61 1.14
CA GLY A 544 -2.82 9.24 1.50
C GLY A 544 -3.68 8.18 0.80
N PHE A 545 -5.00 8.37 0.78
CA PHE A 545 -5.96 7.51 0.09
C PHE A 545 -5.70 7.42 -1.41
N ARG A 546 -5.47 8.56 -2.08
CA ARG A 546 -5.14 8.62 -3.52
C ARG A 546 -3.86 7.88 -3.85
N GLN A 547 -2.81 8.11 -3.08
CA GLN A 547 -1.51 7.45 -3.27
C GLN A 547 -1.55 5.95 -2.93
N ALA A 548 -2.44 5.51 -2.03
CA ALA A 548 -2.62 4.10 -1.70
C ALA A 548 -3.32 3.32 -2.83
N HIS A 549 -4.29 3.93 -3.51
CA HIS A 549 -5.16 3.26 -4.49
C HIS A 549 -4.87 3.62 -5.96
N GLY A 550 -4.04 4.63 -6.23
CA GLY A 550 -3.72 5.07 -7.60
C GLY A 550 -4.79 5.96 -8.24
N ILE A 551 -5.51 6.73 -7.43
CA ILE A 551 -6.67 7.54 -7.86
C ILE A 551 -6.22 8.95 -8.27
N ASP A 552 -7.01 9.63 -9.11
CA ASP A 552 -6.81 11.02 -9.53
C ASP A 552 -5.36 11.28 -10.06
N ARG A 553 -4.86 10.35 -10.88
CA ARG A 553 -3.52 10.36 -11.52
C ARG A 553 -2.31 10.21 -10.57
N TYR A 554 -2.51 9.89 -9.29
CA TYR A 554 -1.40 9.55 -8.40
C TYR A 554 -0.84 8.15 -8.72
N PRO A 555 0.49 7.96 -8.82
CA PRO A 555 1.09 6.62 -8.88
C PRO A 555 1.01 5.94 -7.51
N ILE A 556 0.99 4.60 -7.47
CA ILE A 556 0.94 3.88 -6.18
C ILE A 556 2.34 3.89 -5.52
N ILE A 557 2.60 4.91 -4.70
CA ILE A 557 3.85 5.06 -3.94
C ILE A 557 3.56 4.82 -2.45
N CYS A 558 3.74 3.57 -2.06
CA CYS A 558 3.33 3.05 -0.77
C CYS A 558 3.94 3.77 0.45
N ASP A 559 5.21 4.22 0.38
CA ASP A 559 5.84 4.98 1.47
C ASP A 559 5.22 6.37 1.68
N ILE A 560 4.77 7.03 0.60
CA ILE A 560 4.11 8.35 0.67
C ILE A 560 2.69 8.19 1.25
N ALA A 561 1.95 7.18 0.79
CA ALA A 561 0.63 6.84 1.32
C ALA A 561 0.68 6.56 2.84
N TYR A 562 1.64 5.74 3.26
CA TYR A 562 1.89 5.46 4.68
C TYR A 562 2.24 6.73 5.46
N ALA A 563 3.09 7.61 4.94
CA ALA A 563 3.52 8.81 5.67
C ALA A 563 2.35 9.80 5.93
N TYR A 564 1.49 10.04 4.93
CA TYR A 564 0.31 10.89 5.10
C TYR A 564 -0.74 10.27 6.05
N LEU A 565 -1.00 8.96 5.93
CA LEU A 565 -1.96 8.28 6.81
C LEU A 565 -1.42 8.13 8.24
N LYS A 566 -0.11 7.93 8.42
CA LYS A 566 0.54 8.00 9.73
C LYS A 566 0.40 9.39 10.35
N LEU A 567 0.55 10.46 9.56
CA LEU A 567 0.36 11.83 10.03
C LEU A 567 -1.08 12.06 10.51
N ALA A 568 -2.07 11.61 9.74
CA ALA A 568 -3.47 11.67 10.15
C ALA A 568 -3.73 10.83 11.42
N ALA A 569 -3.14 9.64 11.54
CA ALA A 569 -3.23 8.79 12.73
C ALA A 569 -2.62 9.42 13.99
N ILE A 570 -1.46 10.08 13.87
CA ILE A 570 -0.83 10.84 14.98
C ILE A 570 -1.79 11.93 15.48
N ARG A 571 -2.35 12.74 14.57
CA ARG A 571 -3.31 13.79 14.95
C ARG A 571 -4.58 13.20 15.60
N THR A 572 -5.12 12.09 15.07
CA THR A 572 -6.27 11.39 15.69
C THR A 572 -5.98 10.99 17.13
N ARG A 573 -4.82 10.39 17.40
CA ARG A 573 -4.41 9.99 18.75
C ARG A 573 -4.33 11.21 19.68
N GLU A 574 -3.68 12.29 19.24
CA GLU A 574 -3.55 13.53 20.02
C GLU A 574 -4.90 14.21 20.30
N ASP A 575 -5.82 14.20 19.33
CA ASP A 575 -7.17 14.76 19.47
C ASP A 575 -8.02 13.99 20.49
N LEU A 576 -7.90 12.67 20.50
CA LEU A 576 -8.56 11.77 21.46
C LEU A 576 -7.94 11.92 22.87
N GLU A 577 -6.61 11.95 22.98
CA GLU A 577 -5.90 12.16 24.25
C GLU A 577 -6.23 13.52 24.87
N ALA A 578 -6.21 14.59 24.08
CA ALA A 578 -6.52 15.93 24.54
C ALA A 578 -8.02 16.18 24.76
N HIS A 579 -8.88 15.20 24.43
CA HIS A 579 -10.35 15.31 24.49
C HIS A 579 -10.91 16.54 23.74
N ARG A 580 -10.18 17.05 22.73
CA ARG A 580 -10.50 18.31 22.00
C ARG A 580 -11.89 18.28 21.35
N PHE A 581 -12.37 17.09 21.03
CA PHE A 581 -13.63 16.82 20.36
C PHE A 581 -14.44 15.76 21.13
N GLY A 582 -14.48 15.83 22.46
CA GLY A 582 -15.05 14.79 23.32
C GLY A 582 -16.57 14.58 23.25
N ASP A 583 -17.21 14.86 22.12
CA ASP A 583 -18.67 14.91 21.94
C ASP A 583 -19.22 13.96 20.86
N VAL A 584 -18.39 13.27 20.06
CA VAL A 584 -18.87 12.37 18.99
C VAL A 584 -17.92 11.19 18.74
N ASP A 585 -18.36 9.96 19.03
CA ASP A 585 -17.75 8.73 18.53
C ASP A 585 -18.10 8.52 17.04
N LEU A 586 -17.22 7.86 16.27
CA LEU A 586 -17.50 7.54 14.86
C LEU A 586 -18.60 6.48 14.74
N GLU A 587 -19.80 6.90 14.34
CA GLU A 587 -20.92 5.99 14.04
C GLU A 587 -20.98 5.70 12.52
N GLU A 588 -20.75 4.44 12.12
CA GLU A 588 -20.91 3.99 10.73
C GLU A 588 -22.40 3.83 10.37
N ILE A 589 -23.04 4.95 10.05
CA ILE A 589 -24.47 5.00 9.72
C ILE A 589 -24.64 5.09 8.20
N ARG A 590 -25.26 4.07 7.60
CA ARG A 590 -25.62 4.04 6.17
C ARG A 590 -27.06 4.48 5.97
N LEU A 591 -27.26 5.51 5.14
CA LEU A 591 -28.55 6.16 4.93
C LEU A 591 -29.55 5.32 4.12
N SER A 592 -29.06 4.30 3.41
CA SER A 592 -29.88 3.37 2.63
C SER A 592 -30.52 2.25 3.45
N ILE A 593 -30.29 2.22 4.77
CA ILE A 593 -30.79 1.17 5.68
C ILE A 593 -31.61 1.86 6.76
N SER A 594 -32.92 1.62 6.77
CA SER A 594 -33.88 2.23 7.70
C SER A 594 -33.50 2.00 9.17
N GLU A 595 -33.10 0.78 9.51
CA GLU A 595 -32.77 0.36 10.88
C GLU A 595 -31.52 1.07 11.44
N HIS A 596 -30.68 1.67 10.59
CA HIS A 596 -29.55 2.50 11.03
C HIS A 596 -29.95 3.93 11.40
N LEU A 597 -31.13 4.39 10.94
CA LEU A 597 -31.68 5.72 11.22
C LEU A 597 -32.58 5.69 12.48
N GLU A 598 -33.15 4.54 12.82
CA GLU A 598 -33.75 4.28 14.12
C GLU A 598 -32.70 4.45 15.24
N GLY A 599 -33.07 5.06 16.36
CA GLY A 599 -32.14 5.29 17.47
C GLY A 599 -31.32 6.57 17.39
N GLN A 600 -31.48 7.41 16.36
CA GLN A 600 -30.59 8.54 16.06
C GLN A 600 -31.12 9.94 16.43
N GLN A 601 -32.32 10.04 17.00
CA GLN A 601 -32.99 11.31 17.29
C GLN A 601 -32.71 11.86 18.71
N GLY A 602 -31.63 11.43 19.36
CA GLY A 602 -31.22 11.89 20.69
C GLY A 602 -32.22 11.54 21.79
N LEU A 603 -32.42 12.47 22.74
CA LEU A 603 -33.30 12.26 23.90
C LEU A 603 -34.79 12.09 23.55
N ASN A 604 -35.19 12.44 22.32
CA ASN A 604 -36.56 12.26 21.84
C ASN A 604 -36.78 10.87 21.20
N ASP A 605 -35.71 10.12 20.98
CA ASP A 605 -35.77 8.79 20.37
C ASP A 605 -36.39 7.76 21.32
N GLY A 606 -37.27 6.90 20.79
CA GLY A 606 -37.97 5.87 21.56
C GLY A 606 -37.05 4.87 22.28
N TYR A 607 -35.91 4.52 21.68
CA TYR A 607 -34.91 3.67 22.33
C TYR A 607 -34.25 4.40 23.52
N VAL A 608 -33.87 5.67 23.34
CA VAL A 608 -33.22 6.45 24.40
C VAL A 608 -34.19 6.71 25.57
N GLN A 609 -35.47 6.99 25.28
CA GLN A 609 -36.50 7.11 26.30
C GLN A 609 -36.75 5.78 27.03
N PHE A 610 -36.77 4.65 26.32
CA PHE A 610 -36.87 3.33 26.94
C PHE A 610 -35.67 3.04 27.87
N VAL A 611 -34.43 3.26 27.42
CA VAL A 611 -33.23 3.09 28.24
C VAL A 611 -33.28 3.99 29.48
N LYS A 612 -33.67 5.25 29.34
CA LYS A 612 -33.84 6.17 30.47
C LYS A 612 -34.87 5.68 31.48
N TYR A 613 -36.05 5.23 31.02
CA TYR A 613 -37.09 4.67 31.87
C TYR A 613 -36.61 3.43 32.64
N GLN A 614 -35.93 2.49 31.97
CA GLN A 614 -35.37 1.31 32.63
C GLN A 614 -34.28 1.70 33.65
N ALA A 615 -33.44 2.69 33.35
CA ALA A 615 -32.42 3.19 34.27
C ALA A 615 -33.03 3.80 35.55
N GLU A 616 -34.13 4.54 35.41
CA GLU A 616 -34.93 5.10 36.50
C GLU A 616 -35.66 4.03 37.33
N LYS A 617 -36.03 2.90 36.73
CA LYS A 617 -36.58 1.72 37.42
C LYS A 617 -35.55 0.86 38.16
N GLY A 618 -34.27 1.18 38.08
CA GLY A 618 -33.21 0.51 38.85
C GLY A 618 -32.40 -0.54 38.07
N PHE A 619 -32.69 -0.79 36.79
CA PHE A 619 -31.96 -1.78 36.00
C PHE A 619 -30.52 -1.33 35.74
N THR A 620 -29.55 -2.07 36.28
CA THR A 620 -28.11 -1.75 36.23
C THR A 620 -27.57 -1.59 34.82
N SER A 621 -27.91 -2.51 33.92
CA SER A 621 -27.52 -2.44 32.51
C SER A 621 -28.06 -1.20 31.81
N ALA A 622 -29.26 -0.73 32.17
CA ALA A 622 -29.84 0.50 31.63
C ALA A 622 -29.19 1.75 32.25
N GLN A 623 -28.82 1.73 33.53
CA GLN A 623 -28.06 2.80 34.18
C GLN A 623 -26.67 2.96 33.56
N ALA A 624 -25.95 1.85 33.33
CA ALA A 624 -24.66 1.86 32.64
C ALA A 624 -24.78 2.35 31.18
N GLN A 625 -25.80 1.89 30.44
CA GLN A 625 -26.08 2.40 29.09
C GLN A 625 -26.39 3.91 29.09
N MET A 626 -27.32 4.38 29.93
CA MET A 626 -27.67 5.81 30.01
C MET A 626 -26.48 6.67 30.43
N ALA A 627 -25.65 6.19 31.35
CA ALA A 627 -24.40 6.85 31.71
C ALA A 627 -23.46 6.95 30.51
N GLY A 628 -23.30 5.87 29.74
CA GLY A 628 -22.50 5.85 28.50
C GLY A 628 -23.01 6.81 27.43
N LEU A 629 -24.32 6.82 27.13
CA LEU A 629 -24.95 7.75 26.19
C LEU A 629 -24.63 9.21 26.58
N LEU A 630 -24.80 9.54 27.88
CA LEU A 630 -24.55 10.87 28.42
C LEU A 630 -23.07 11.21 28.59
N PHE A 631 -22.17 10.23 28.68
CA PHE A 631 -20.72 10.46 28.82
C PHE A 631 -20.04 10.69 27.47
N TRP A 632 -20.45 9.96 26.43
CA TRP A 632 -19.82 10.01 25.10
C TRP A 632 -20.56 10.89 24.09
N GLY A 633 -21.88 11.10 24.24
CA GLY A 633 -22.66 11.98 23.37
C GLY A 633 -23.07 11.35 22.02
N ASN A 634 -23.29 10.04 21.98
CA ASN A 634 -23.69 9.31 20.78
C ASN A 634 -25.22 9.27 20.58
N ARG A 635 -25.70 8.71 19.45
CA ARG A 635 -27.15 8.61 19.12
C ARG A 635 -27.91 9.95 19.12
N GLY A 636 -27.22 11.08 18.97
CA GLY A 636 -27.79 12.43 19.05
C GLY A 636 -28.06 12.92 20.47
N VAL A 637 -27.67 12.16 21.50
CA VAL A 637 -27.76 12.59 22.90
C VAL A 637 -26.62 13.57 23.18
N LYS A 638 -26.93 14.75 23.72
CA LYS A 638 -25.88 15.70 24.13
C LYS A 638 -25.18 15.20 25.39
N ARG A 639 -23.85 15.29 25.40
CA ARG A 639 -23.01 14.92 26.54
C ARG A 639 -23.36 15.76 27.78
N ASP A 640 -23.59 15.09 28.92
CA ASP A 640 -23.73 15.67 30.25
C ASP A 640 -22.96 14.80 31.25
N LEU A 641 -21.72 15.21 31.54
CA LEU A 641 -20.83 14.51 32.45
C LEU A 641 -21.36 14.44 33.89
N ARG A 642 -22.20 15.39 34.33
CA ARG A 642 -22.80 15.38 35.68
C ARG A 642 -23.92 14.35 35.75
N ALA A 643 -24.78 14.31 34.74
CA ALA A 643 -25.82 13.29 34.63
C ALA A 643 -25.22 11.89 34.44
N ALA A 644 -24.17 11.75 33.61
CA ALA A 644 -23.43 10.50 33.45
C ALA A 644 -22.84 10.00 34.80
N ALA A 645 -22.15 10.87 35.54
CA ALA A 645 -21.61 10.55 36.87
C ALA A 645 -22.71 10.12 37.86
N LYS A 646 -23.90 10.72 37.79
CA LYS A 646 -25.07 10.30 38.59
C LYS A 646 -25.53 8.88 38.23
N TYR A 647 -25.67 8.55 36.94
CA TYR A 647 -26.06 7.20 36.52
C TYR A 647 -24.98 6.15 36.82
N TYR A 648 -23.69 6.46 36.66
CA TYR A 648 -22.60 5.59 37.14
C TYR A 648 -22.65 5.40 38.66
N SER A 649 -22.98 6.43 39.44
CA SER A 649 -23.18 6.28 40.89
C SER A 649 -24.37 5.38 41.23
N MET A 650 -25.44 5.38 40.43
CA MET A 650 -26.58 4.49 40.60
C MET A 650 -26.19 3.02 40.31
N GLY A 651 -25.53 2.76 39.18
CA GLY A 651 -25.03 1.41 38.86
C GLY A 651 -24.02 0.89 39.87
N ALA A 652 -23.11 1.77 40.35
CA ALA A 652 -22.10 1.41 41.34
C ALA A 652 -22.66 1.06 42.73
N LYS A 653 -23.82 1.64 43.12
CA LYS A 653 -24.55 1.24 44.34
C LYS A 653 -25.16 -0.16 44.22
N ASN A 654 -25.55 -0.53 43.00
CA ASN A 654 -26.08 -1.86 42.66
C ASN A 654 -24.97 -2.87 42.30
N GLU A 655 -23.73 -2.58 42.68
CA GLU A 655 -22.55 -3.44 42.51
C GLU A 655 -22.19 -3.79 41.04
N ASP A 656 -22.56 -2.94 40.07
CA ASP A 656 -22.14 -3.10 38.68
C ASP A 656 -20.64 -2.77 38.49
N PRO A 657 -19.78 -3.73 38.06
CA PRO A 657 -18.33 -3.52 37.99
C PRO A 657 -17.91 -2.40 37.02
N ASP A 658 -18.61 -2.25 35.89
CA ASP A 658 -18.32 -1.21 34.89
C ASP A 658 -18.71 0.18 35.40
N SER A 659 -19.85 0.32 36.08
CA SER A 659 -20.23 1.58 36.73
C SER A 659 -19.30 1.95 37.88
N ILE A 660 -18.82 0.99 38.68
CA ILE A 660 -17.79 1.24 39.71
C ILE A 660 -16.49 1.73 39.06
N TYR A 661 -16.03 1.05 38.00
CA TYR A 661 -14.84 1.45 37.25
C TYR A 661 -14.97 2.88 36.68
N ASN A 662 -16.06 3.16 35.98
CA ASN A 662 -16.30 4.46 35.34
C ASN A 662 -16.45 5.59 36.38
N LEU A 663 -17.09 5.33 37.53
CA LEU A 663 -17.13 6.28 38.65
C LEU A 663 -15.73 6.55 39.22
N GLY A 664 -14.86 5.53 39.26
CA GLY A 664 -13.43 5.67 39.57
C GLY A 664 -12.71 6.59 38.60
N ILE A 665 -12.85 6.39 37.28
CA ILE A 665 -12.25 7.25 36.24
C ILE A 665 -12.76 8.69 36.31
N VAL A 666 -14.07 8.86 36.51
CA VAL A 666 -14.74 10.16 36.67
C VAL A 666 -14.17 10.94 37.87
N HIS A 667 -13.93 10.29 39.01
CA HIS A 667 -13.23 10.88 40.14
C HIS A 667 -11.72 11.09 39.91
N LEU A 668 -11.04 10.21 39.17
CA LEU A 668 -9.61 10.33 38.85
C LEU A 668 -9.32 11.56 37.98
N ARG A 669 -10.22 11.84 37.02
CA ARG A 669 -10.08 12.91 36.04
C ARG A 669 -10.82 14.21 36.43
N GLY A 670 -11.80 14.14 37.33
CA GLY A 670 -12.67 15.27 37.67
C GLY A 670 -13.74 15.56 36.61
N GLN A 671 -14.18 14.54 35.87
CA GLN A 671 -15.10 14.67 34.72
C GLN A 671 -16.56 14.68 35.19
N GLY A 672 -17.08 15.87 35.51
CA GLY A 672 -18.46 16.04 36.01
C GLY A 672 -18.60 15.96 37.55
N VAL A 673 -17.52 15.63 38.26
CA VAL A 673 -17.41 15.65 39.73
C VAL A 673 -16.07 16.25 40.15
N PRO A 674 -15.89 16.70 41.40
CA PRO A 674 -14.57 17.08 41.91
C PRO A 674 -13.55 15.93 41.81
N LYS A 675 -12.33 16.26 41.40
CA LYS A 675 -11.21 15.30 41.29
C LYS A 675 -10.82 14.80 42.68
N ASP A 676 -10.78 13.47 42.84
CA ASP A 676 -10.47 12.79 44.10
C ASP A 676 -9.72 11.48 43.78
N VAL A 677 -8.39 11.54 43.84
CA VAL A 677 -7.51 10.42 43.45
C VAL A 677 -7.57 9.26 44.45
N PRO A 678 -7.50 9.47 45.79
CA PRO A 678 -7.66 8.38 46.75
C PRO A 678 -8.99 7.63 46.59
N LYS A 679 -10.10 8.36 46.44
CA LYS A 679 -11.42 7.74 46.23
C LYS A 679 -11.54 7.05 44.87
N ALA A 680 -10.90 7.59 43.83
CA ALA A 680 -10.80 6.90 42.54
C ALA A 680 -10.08 5.55 42.68
N VAL A 681 -8.95 5.50 43.39
CA VAL A 681 -8.20 4.26 43.63
C VAL A 681 -9.05 3.22 44.36
N THR A 682 -9.82 3.61 45.40
CA THR A 682 -10.67 2.63 46.11
C THR A 682 -11.79 2.05 45.22
N TYR A 683 -12.38 2.86 44.32
CA TYR A 683 -13.33 2.35 43.32
C TYR A 683 -12.65 1.43 42.29
N LEU A 684 -11.49 1.82 41.75
CA LEU A 684 -10.75 1.00 40.79
C LEU A 684 -10.30 -0.34 41.40
N GLU A 685 -9.85 -0.35 42.65
CA GLU A 685 -9.57 -1.60 43.37
C GLU A 685 -10.81 -2.47 43.56
N LYS A 686 -11.97 -1.88 43.91
CA LYS A 686 -13.22 -2.64 44.04
C LYS A 686 -13.61 -3.26 42.69
N ALA A 687 -13.62 -2.47 41.62
CA ALA A 687 -13.93 -2.96 40.27
C ALA A 687 -12.95 -4.06 39.81
N ALA A 688 -11.65 -3.90 40.04
CA ALA A 688 -10.64 -4.91 39.70
C ALA A 688 -10.83 -6.22 40.50
N LYS A 689 -11.14 -6.14 41.81
CA LYS A 689 -11.50 -7.31 42.63
C LYS A 689 -12.74 -8.04 42.10
N MET A 690 -13.67 -7.32 41.49
CA MET A 690 -14.87 -7.85 40.82
C MET A 690 -14.63 -8.28 39.36
N GLY A 691 -13.37 -8.33 38.91
CA GLY A 691 -12.98 -8.82 37.58
C GLY A 691 -12.97 -7.78 36.47
N ASN A 692 -13.23 -6.50 36.75
CA ASN A 692 -13.21 -5.46 35.72
C ASN A 692 -11.80 -5.29 35.12
N VAL A 693 -11.68 -5.52 33.82
CA VAL A 693 -10.40 -5.53 33.11
C VAL A 693 -9.80 -4.13 32.99
N ASN A 694 -10.63 -3.12 32.71
CA ASN A 694 -10.21 -1.73 32.54
C ASN A 694 -9.69 -1.16 33.87
N ALA A 695 -10.26 -1.61 35.00
CA ALA A 695 -9.78 -1.25 36.33
C ALA A 695 -8.36 -1.75 36.61
N TYR A 696 -8.00 -2.97 36.18
CA TYR A 696 -6.60 -3.45 36.26
C TYR A 696 -5.65 -2.57 35.44
N PHE A 697 -6.05 -2.18 34.23
CA PHE A 697 -5.25 -1.26 33.41
C PHE A 697 -5.07 0.11 34.07
N ALA A 698 -6.14 0.70 34.62
CA ALA A 698 -6.08 1.99 35.30
C ALA A 698 -5.20 1.96 36.56
N LEU A 699 -5.23 0.87 37.34
CA LEU A 699 -4.30 0.66 38.46
C LEU A 699 -2.85 0.54 37.97
N GLY A 700 -2.60 -0.14 36.85
CA GLY A 700 -1.29 -0.17 36.20
C GLY A 700 -0.80 1.21 35.76
N TRP A 701 -1.69 2.04 35.21
CA TRP A 701 -1.37 3.42 34.82
C TRP A 701 -1.04 4.30 36.03
N ILE A 702 -1.79 4.19 37.13
CA ILE A 702 -1.49 4.89 38.39
C ILE A 702 -0.15 4.41 38.96
N ALA A 703 0.10 3.09 38.98
CA ALA A 703 1.37 2.53 39.42
C ALA A 703 2.56 3.06 38.61
N ALA A 704 2.44 3.18 37.29
CA ALA A 704 3.50 3.69 36.41
C ALA A 704 3.72 5.21 36.51
N ASN A 705 2.65 6.00 36.51
CA ASN A 705 2.73 7.46 36.29
C ASN A 705 2.57 8.29 37.57
N VAL A 706 1.95 7.76 38.63
CA VAL A 706 1.75 8.45 39.91
C VAL A 706 2.71 7.92 40.97
N ASN A 707 2.98 6.61 40.97
CA ASN A 707 3.81 5.96 42.00
C ASN A 707 5.24 5.62 41.53
N ASP A 708 5.58 5.84 40.25
CA ASP A 708 6.80 5.38 39.54
C ASP A 708 7.21 3.91 39.81
N ASN A 709 6.23 3.06 40.14
CA ASN A 709 6.45 1.66 40.46
C ASN A 709 6.22 0.79 39.21
N LYS A 710 7.28 0.71 38.39
CA LYS A 710 7.30 -0.05 37.14
C LYS A 710 6.98 -1.54 37.32
N LEU A 711 7.44 -2.17 38.41
CA LEU A 711 7.14 -3.59 38.66
C LEU A 711 5.67 -3.83 39.00
N ALA A 712 5.05 -2.97 39.83
CA ALA A 712 3.62 -3.03 40.10
C ALA A 712 2.80 -2.75 38.83
N ALA A 713 3.20 -1.76 38.03
CA ALA A 713 2.57 -1.47 36.74
C ALA A 713 2.62 -2.67 35.79
N ALA A 714 3.78 -3.30 35.65
CA ALA A 714 3.97 -4.49 34.82
C ALA A 714 3.04 -5.64 35.26
N HIS A 715 2.93 -5.90 36.56
CA HIS A 715 2.01 -6.93 37.09
C HIS A 715 0.54 -6.63 36.76
N TYR A 716 0.09 -5.39 36.96
CA TYR A 716 -1.27 -4.97 36.62
C TYR A 716 -1.55 -5.04 35.11
N TYR A 717 -0.63 -4.55 34.27
CA TYR A 717 -0.75 -4.63 32.82
C TYR A 717 -0.70 -6.08 32.33
N GLN A 718 0.12 -6.95 32.92
CA GLN A 718 0.17 -8.38 32.57
C GLN A 718 -1.18 -9.05 32.82
N LYS A 719 -1.83 -8.78 33.95
CA LYS A 719 -3.16 -9.30 34.27
C LYS A 719 -4.23 -8.74 33.33
N ALA A 720 -4.23 -7.43 33.06
CA ALA A 720 -5.15 -6.82 32.11
C ALA A 720 -4.96 -7.33 30.66
N ALA A 721 -3.70 -7.53 30.23
CA ALA A 721 -3.38 -8.07 28.90
C ALA A 721 -3.71 -9.56 28.77
N GLN A 722 -3.61 -10.36 29.84
CA GLN A 722 -4.13 -11.74 29.87
C GLN A 722 -5.65 -11.76 29.66
N LEU A 723 -6.36 -10.79 30.23
CA LEU A 723 -7.79 -10.54 30.03
C LEU A 723 -8.10 -9.69 28.78
N ASN A 724 -7.17 -9.66 27.82
CA ASN A 724 -7.32 -9.04 26.49
C ASN A 724 -7.60 -7.51 26.46
N HIS A 725 -7.09 -6.76 27.45
CA HIS A 725 -7.07 -5.30 27.36
C HIS A 725 -6.06 -4.78 26.31
N PRO A 726 -6.47 -3.98 25.31
CA PRO A 726 -5.60 -3.51 24.23
C PRO A 726 -4.41 -2.69 24.75
N GLU A 727 -4.67 -1.62 25.50
CA GLU A 727 -3.60 -0.70 25.92
C GLU A 727 -2.70 -1.26 27.02
N ALA A 728 -3.13 -2.34 27.69
CA ALA A 728 -2.26 -3.04 28.63
C ALA A 728 -1.22 -3.89 27.89
N ALA A 729 -1.64 -4.53 26.78
CA ALA A 729 -0.71 -5.21 25.89
C ALA A 729 0.26 -4.22 25.23
N TYR A 730 -0.21 -3.04 24.79
CA TYR A 730 0.68 -2.00 24.26
C TYR A 730 1.72 -1.56 25.31
N ASN A 731 1.29 -1.22 26.52
CA ASN A 731 2.20 -0.77 27.57
C ASN A 731 3.24 -1.84 27.96
N LEU A 732 2.87 -3.13 28.03
CA LEU A 732 3.86 -4.20 28.19
C LEU A 732 4.88 -4.23 27.05
N GLY A 733 4.42 -4.11 25.80
CA GLY A 733 5.29 -4.05 24.64
C GLY A 733 6.29 -2.89 24.73
N TYR A 734 5.81 -1.71 25.14
CA TYR A 734 6.65 -0.53 25.38
C TYR A 734 7.67 -0.77 26.51
N MET A 735 7.25 -1.40 27.63
CA MET A 735 8.16 -1.71 28.74
C MET A 735 9.27 -2.71 28.35
N TYR A 736 8.98 -3.70 27.49
CA TYR A 736 10.00 -4.57 26.89
C TYR A 736 10.92 -3.82 25.91
N ALA A 737 10.36 -2.95 25.06
CA ALA A 737 11.12 -2.13 24.11
C ALA A 737 12.07 -1.14 24.80
N GLN A 738 11.71 -0.63 25.99
CA GLN A 738 12.56 0.21 26.82
C GLN A 738 13.46 -0.57 27.79
N GLY A 739 13.35 -1.90 27.85
CA GLY A 739 14.13 -2.76 28.75
C GLY A 739 13.81 -2.64 30.23
N GLN A 740 12.64 -2.08 30.57
CA GLN A 740 12.22 -1.80 31.96
C GLN A 740 11.92 -3.07 32.77
N LEU A 741 11.70 -4.21 32.10
CA LEU A 741 11.37 -5.49 32.73
C LEU A 741 12.58 -6.43 32.91
N ASN A 742 13.64 -6.25 32.12
CA ASN A 742 14.76 -7.19 32.01
C ASN A 742 16.10 -6.51 32.40
N ASN A 743 16.15 -5.87 33.58
CA ASN A 743 17.36 -5.19 34.11
C ASN A 743 18.02 -4.21 33.12
N GLY A 744 17.23 -3.48 32.34
CA GLY A 744 17.72 -2.52 31.33
C GLY A 744 18.01 -3.12 29.95
N THR A 745 17.93 -4.45 29.79
CA THR A 745 18.07 -5.09 28.47
C THR A 745 16.75 -5.03 27.68
N ARG A 746 16.81 -4.53 26.44
CA ARG A 746 15.64 -4.43 25.57
C ARG A 746 15.29 -5.79 24.97
N ASP A 747 14.01 -6.09 24.87
CA ASP A 747 13.49 -7.31 24.25
C ASP A 747 12.56 -6.95 23.09
N GLU A 748 13.13 -6.86 21.89
CA GLU A 748 12.40 -6.47 20.68
C GLU A 748 11.39 -7.53 20.21
N GLU A 749 11.63 -8.82 20.52
CA GLU A 749 10.74 -9.91 20.12
C GLU A 749 9.47 -9.89 20.97
N MET A 750 9.63 -9.80 22.30
CA MET A 750 8.50 -9.69 23.22
C MET A 750 7.77 -8.36 23.05
N ALA A 751 8.49 -7.25 22.82
CA ALA A 751 7.87 -5.97 22.48
C ALA A 751 6.93 -6.08 21.27
N LEU A 752 7.44 -6.64 20.16
CA LEU A 752 6.67 -6.78 18.93
C LEU A 752 5.48 -7.74 19.08
N LYS A 753 5.66 -8.86 19.80
CA LYS A 753 4.59 -9.80 20.14
C LYS A 753 3.45 -9.12 20.90
N TYR A 754 3.78 -8.26 21.86
CA TYR A 754 2.79 -7.49 22.61
C TYR A 754 2.15 -6.35 21.80
N PHE A 755 2.90 -5.66 20.92
CA PHE A 755 2.34 -4.68 19.99
C PHE A 755 1.37 -5.31 18.98
N VAL A 756 1.70 -6.47 18.40
CA VAL A 756 0.79 -7.24 17.52
C VAL A 756 -0.46 -7.68 18.29
N LYS A 757 -0.32 -8.14 19.54
CA LYS A 757 -1.47 -8.45 20.39
C LYS A 757 -2.33 -7.20 20.64
N ALA A 758 -1.73 -6.06 20.96
CA ALA A 758 -2.44 -4.81 21.19
C ALA A 758 -3.19 -4.31 19.94
N ALA A 759 -2.55 -4.36 18.77
CA ALA A 759 -3.14 -3.96 17.49
C ALA A 759 -4.33 -4.86 17.12
N ASN A 760 -4.20 -6.18 17.28
CA ASN A 760 -5.29 -7.14 17.06
C ASN A 760 -6.47 -6.96 18.04
N LEU A 761 -6.23 -6.36 19.21
CA LEU A 761 -7.25 -5.96 20.18
C LEU A 761 -7.78 -4.53 19.97
N GLY A 762 -7.30 -3.82 18.94
CA GLY A 762 -7.79 -2.49 18.55
C GLY A 762 -7.03 -1.29 19.12
N SER A 763 -5.91 -1.50 19.83
CA SER A 763 -5.03 -0.41 20.33
C SER A 763 -4.54 0.45 19.17
N MET A 764 -4.61 1.78 19.34
CA MET A 764 -4.13 2.73 18.34
C MET A 764 -2.60 2.76 18.31
N ASP A 765 -1.95 2.88 19.47
CA ASP A 765 -0.49 2.90 19.58
C ASP A 765 0.13 1.55 19.19
N GLY A 766 -0.48 0.44 19.61
CA GLY A 766 -0.11 -0.90 19.15
C GLY A 766 -0.17 -1.03 17.62
N SER A 767 -1.22 -0.50 16.99
CA SER A 767 -1.35 -0.48 15.52
C SER A 767 -0.27 0.37 14.86
N MET A 768 0.06 1.54 15.43
CA MET A 768 1.10 2.43 14.90
C MET A 768 2.51 1.83 15.02
N GLU A 769 2.85 1.17 16.14
CA GLU A 769 4.13 0.47 16.30
C GLU A 769 4.24 -0.75 15.37
N VAL A 770 3.17 -1.53 15.21
CA VAL A 770 3.13 -2.64 14.24
C VAL A 770 3.29 -2.13 12.81
N ALA A 771 2.64 -1.03 12.44
CA ALA A 771 2.81 -0.40 11.14
C ALA A 771 4.25 0.09 10.92
N GLN A 772 4.86 0.66 11.95
CA GLN A 772 6.27 1.07 11.93
C GLN A 772 7.21 -0.12 11.78
N ALA A 773 6.94 -1.25 12.45
CA ALA A 773 7.69 -2.50 12.26
C ALA A 773 7.56 -3.04 10.83
N PHE A 774 6.36 -2.98 10.24
CA PHE A 774 6.11 -3.34 8.83
C PHE A 774 6.76 -2.40 7.81
N MET A 775 7.15 -1.18 8.18
CA MET A 775 7.94 -0.27 7.33
C MET A 775 9.45 -0.34 7.63
N GLY A 776 9.81 -0.78 8.83
CA GLY A 776 11.17 -0.92 9.34
C GLY A 776 12.01 -2.01 8.66
N HIS A 777 13.24 -2.17 9.15
CA HIS A 777 13.95 -3.44 9.07
C HIS A 777 13.81 -4.08 10.45
N ASN A 778 12.82 -4.94 10.62
CA ASN A 778 12.62 -5.69 11.85
C ASN A 778 13.12 -7.13 11.62
N LYS A 779 13.81 -7.72 12.60
CA LYS A 779 14.34 -9.10 12.50
C LYS A 779 13.23 -10.15 12.44
N PHE A 780 12.09 -9.86 13.06
CA PHE A 780 10.97 -10.78 13.30
C PHE A 780 9.80 -10.57 12.33
N ILE A 781 9.65 -9.36 11.76
CA ILE A 781 8.61 -9.04 10.77
C ILE A 781 9.22 -8.53 9.46
N LYS A 782 8.79 -9.14 8.35
CA LYS A 782 9.14 -8.74 6.99
C LYS A 782 8.38 -7.48 6.57
N ARG A 783 9.06 -6.53 5.90
CA ARG A 783 8.45 -5.28 5.38
C ARG A 783 7.22 -5.59 4.51
N SER A 784 6.08 -4.97 4.84
CA SER A 784 4.80 -5.14 4.14
C SER A 784 3.99 -3.85 4.19
N CYS A 785 4.06 -3.06 3.11
CA CYS A 785 3.44 -1.74 3.11
C CYS A 785 1.90 -1.75 3.09
N PRO A 786 1.20 -2.66 2.37
CA PRO A 786 -0.27 -2.75 2.47
C PRO A 786 -0.76 -3.02 3.90
N GLN A 787 -0.04 -3.85 4.66
CA GLN A 787 -0.34 -4.07 6.08
C GLN A 787 -0.05 -2.81 6.91
N ALA A 788 1.10 -2.16 6.74
CA ALA A 788 1.41 -0.91 7.42
C ALA A 788 0.36 0.19 7.17
N ILE A 789 -0.05 0.37 5.91
CA ILE A 789 -1.12 1.29 5.50
C ILE A 789 -2.43 0.93 6.20
N GLY A 790 -2.84 -0.34 6.19
CA GLY A 790 -4.08 -0.78 6.84
C GLY A 790 -4.14 -0.46 8.34
N TYR A 791 -3.02 -0.63 9.06
CA TYR A 791 -2.96 -0.26 10.48
C TYR A 791 -3.05 1.26 10.71
N VAL A 792 -2.30 2.10 9.97
CA VAL A 792 -2.40 3.57 10.18
C VAL A 792 -3.70 4.16 9.64
N ASP A 793 -4.26 3.63 8.55
CA ASP A 793 -5.58 4.00 8.03
C ASP A 793 -6.69 3.68 9.04
N GLY A 794 -6.64 2.49 9.65
CA GLY A 794 -7.56 2.09 10.72
C GLY A 794 -7.51 2.98 11.97
N VAL A 795 -6.35 3.61 12.25
CA VAL A 795 -6.24 4.63 13.31
C VAL A 795 -6.71 6.01 12.82
N ALA A 796 -6.30 6.45 11.63
CA ALA A 796 -6.72 7.73 11.06
C ALA A 796 -8.25 7.84 10.93
N LYS A 797 -8.91 6.74 10.53
CA LYS A 797 -10.37 6.63 10.42
C LYS A 797 -11.12 6.81 11.75
N LYS A 798 -10.47 6.65 12.91
CA LYS A 798 -11.05 6.96 14.23
C LYS A 798 -11.04 8.46 14.59
N SER A 799 -10.70 9.35 13.66
CA SER A 799 -10.63 10.80 13.92
C SER A 799 -11.97 11.37 14.42
N PRO A 800 -11.99 12.08 15.55
CA PRO A 800 -13.18 12.79 16.03
C PRO A 800 -13.70 13.88 15.06
N MET A 801 -12.83 14.44 14.23
CA MET A 801 -13.20 15.41 13.19
C MET A 801 -14.10 14.75 12.13
N LEU A 802 -13.81 13.50 11.75
CA LEU A 802 -14.67 12.71 10.86
C LEU A 802 -16.03 12.45 11.52
N ALA A 803 -16.02 11.96 12.77
CA ALA A 803 -17.22 11.67 13.54
C ALA A 803 -18.16 12.89 13.65
N LYS A 804 -17.61 14.05 14.05
CA LYS A 804 -18.34 15.33 14.12
C LYS A 804 -18.94 15.75 12.78
N THR A 805 -18.24 15.52 11.67
CA THR A 805 -18.69 15.91 10.33
C THR A 805 -19.76 14.96 9.81
N LEU A 806 -19.64 13.67 10.08
CA LEU A 806 -20.64 12.65 9.76
C LEU A 806 -21.91 12.81 10.57
N ARG A 807 -21.82 13.12 11.88
CA ARG A 807 -22.98 13.46 12.72
C ARG A 807 -23.72 14.68 12.17
N LYS A 808 -23.01 15.77 11.80
CA LYS A 808 -23.63 16.92 11.11
C LYS A 808 -24.32 16.53 9.80
N GLY A 809 -23.72 15.62 9.02
CA GLY A 809 -24.31 15.09 7.78
C GLY A 809 -25.60 14.31 8.02
N LEU A 810 -25.62 13.45 9.05
CA LEU A 810 -26.78 12.68 9.46
C LEU A 810 -27.89 13.58 10.03
N ASP A 811 -27.56 14.51 10.93
CA ASP A 811 -28.53 15.42 11.54
C ASP A 811 -29.20 16.29 10.46
N ALA A 812 -28.42 16.76 9.47
CA ALA A 812 -28.95 17.45 8.30
C ALA A 812 -29.84 16.55 7.43
N PHE A 813 -29.52 15.26 7.28
CA PHE A 813 -30.34 14.31 6.53
C PHE A 813 -31.68 14.04 7.22
N LEU A 814 -31.66 13.83 8.55
CA LEU A 814 -32.86 13.64 9.37
C LEU A 814 -33.75 14.89 9.39
N ALA A 815 -33.15 16.08 9.39
CA ALA A 815 -33.84 17.36 9.23
C ALA A 815 -34.30 17.66 7.78
N SER A 816 -34.15 16.71 6.84
CA SER A 816 -34.46 16.86 5.41
C SER A 816 -33.68 17.96 4.67
N HIS A 817 -32.58 18.46 5.23
CA HIS A 817 -31.65 19.38 4.56
C HIS A 817 -30.67 18.61 3.66
N ARG A 818 -31.19 17.97 2.60
CA ARG A 818 -30.46 17.03 1.71
C ARG A 818 -29.12 17.56 1.20
N ARG A 819 -29.08 18.83 0.78
CA ARG A 819 -27.85 19.45 0.24
C ARG A 819 -26.76 19.68 1.30
N HIS A 820 -27.13 20.04 2.53
CA HIS A 820 -26.17 20.12 3.64
C HIS A 820 -25.64 18.72 3.99
N ALA A 821 -26.52 17.71 4.06
CA ALA A 821 -26.13 16.33 4.28
C ALA A 821 -25.14 15.84 3.22
N PHE A 822 -25.46 16.05 1.93
CA PHE A 822 -24.61 15.70 0.80
C PHE A 822 -23.21 16.32 0.92
N LEU A 823 -23.10 17.63 1.20
CA LEU A 823 -21.81 18.31 1.33
C LEU A 823 -20.95 17.77 2.49
N PHE A 824 -21.56 17.50 3.65
CA PHE A 824 -20.84 16.90 4.79
C PHE A 824 -20.35 15.48 4.49
N TYR A 825 -21.19 14.63 3.88
CA TYR A 825 -20.76 13.29 3.46
C TYR A 825 -19.70 13.36 2.35
N LEU A 826 -19.80 14.31 1.41
CA LEU A 826 -18.84 14.46 0.30
C LEU A 826 -17.44 14.88 0.78
N MET A 827 -17.35 15.80 1.76
CA MET A 827 -16.07 16.14 2.40
C MET A 827 -15.42 14.91 3.03
N VAL A 828 -16.19 14.10 3.75
CA VAL A 828 -15.68 12.90 4.42
C VAL A 828 -15.35 11.78 3.40
N ALA A 829 -16.08 11.73 2.28
CA ALA A 829 -15.86 10.81 1.18
C ALA A 829 -14.50 11.04 0.48
N GLU A 830 -14.10 12.29 0.28
CA GLU A 830 -12.80 12.63 -0.33
C GLU A 830 -11.58 12.26 0.52
N ALA A 831 -11.77 12.12 1.84
CA ALA A 831 -10.77 11.61 2.77
C ALA A 831 -10.65 10.07 2.76
N GLY A 832 -11.36 9.37 1.87
CA GLY A 832 -11.27 7.92 1.70
C GLY A 832 -12.22 7.11 2.58
N ILE A 833 -13.23 7.72 3.19
CA ILE A 833 -14.20 7.00 4.04
C ILE A 833 -15.28 6.35 3.18
N GLU A 834 -15.20 5.03 3.02
CA GLU A 834 -16.06 4.25 2.12
C GLU A 834 -17.56 4.50 2.32
N PHE A 835 -18.10 4.38 3.53
CA PHE A 835 -19.53 4.56 3.76
C PHE A 835 -19.99 6.00 3.53
N ALA A 836 -19.10 6.99 3.65
CA ALA A 836 -19.39 8.37 3.31
C ALA A 836 -19.45 8.57 1.79
N GLN A 837 -18.58 7.89 1.03
CA GLN A 837 -18.66 7.83 -0.45
C GLN A 837 -20.00 7.21 -0.87
N PHE A 838 -20.38 6.08 -0.26
CA PHE A 838 -21.68 5.45 -0.54
C PHE A 838 -22.88 6.35 -0.18
N ASN A 839 -22.87 6.98 1.00
CA ASN A 839 -23.94 7.88 1.44
C ASN A 839 -24.04 9.14 0.56
N ALA A 840 -22.92 9.74 0.13
CA ALA A 840 -22.92 10.89 -0.76
C ALA A 840 -23.54 10.52 -2.14
N ALA A 841 -23.16 9.36 -2.70
CA ALA A 841 -23.75 8.84 -3.92
C ALA A 841 -25.25 8.55 -3.77
N PHE A 842 -25.64 7.90 -2.66
CA PHE A 842 -27.04 7.57 -2.34
C PHE A 842 -27.93 8.82 -2.20
N ILE A 843 -27.47 9.87 -1.50
CA ILE A 843 -28.21 11.12 -1.39
C ILE A 843 -28.40 11.74 -2.78
N CYS A 844 -27.35 11.80 -3.59
CA CYS A 844 -27.43 12.38 -4.93
C CYS A 844 -28.38 11.60 -5.85
N GLU A 845 -28.30 10.26 -5.86
CA GLU A 845 -29.16 9.40 -6.69
C GLU A 845 -30.65 9.51 -6.30
N ASN A 846 -30.97 9.53 -5.00
CA ASN A 846 -32.35 9.49 -4.51
C ASN A 846 -33.01 10.88 -4.42
N PHE A 847 -32.20 11.95 -4.34
CA PHE A 847 -32.68 13.34 -4.22
C PHE A 847 -32.16 14.23 -5.35
N TYR A 848 -31.96 13.65 -6.54
CA TYR A 848 -31.40 14.32 -7.73
C TYR A 848 -32.08 15.66 -8.06
N ASN A 849 -33.41 15.75 -7.93
CA ASN A 849 -34.16 16.97 -8.19
C ASN A 849 -33.78 18.15 -7.26
N GLU A 850 -33.29 17.87 -6.05
CA GLU A 850 -32.75 18.88 -5.11
C GLU A 850 -31.25 19.15 -5.36
N LEU A 851 -30.59 18.26 -6.12
CA LEU A 851 -29.15 18.19 -6.32
C LEU A 851 -28.72 18.04 -7.80
N PRO A 852 -29.21 18.88 -8.74
CA PRO A 852 -28.98 18.69 -10.17
C PRO A 852 -27.50 18.85 -10.62
N ASP A 853 -26.59 19.23 -9.73
CA ASP A 853 -25.17 19.41 -10.02
C ASP A 853 -24.27 18.25 -9.55
N CYS A 854 -24.82 17.17 -9.00
CA CYS A 854 -24.03 16.06 -8.45
C CYS A 854 -23.92 14.81 -9.34
N ASP A 855 -24.44 14.82 -10.58
CA ASP A 855 -24.36 13.69 -11.54
C ASP A 855 -22.96 13.07 -11.64
N ASN A 856 -21.95 13.92 -11.89
CA ASN A 856 -20.55 13.49 -12.01
C ASN A 856 -20.01 12.87 -10.70
N SER A 857 -20.60 13.25 -9.56
CA SER A 857 -20.22 12.76 -8.25
C SER A 857 -20.81 11.38 -7.94
N VAL A 858 -22.05 11.05 -8.34
CA VAL A 858 -22.71 9.75 -8.04
C VAL A 858 -21.78 8.59 -8.39
N TRP A 859 -21.39 8.56 -9.66
CA TRP A 859 -20.65 7.46 -10.25
C TRP A 859 -19.21 7.39 -9.75
N ARG A 860 -18.57 8.56 -9.55
CA ARG A 860 -17.25 8.62 -8.93
C ARG A 860 -17.28 8.03 -7.52
N GLN A 861 -18.23 8.47 -6.67
CA GLN A 861 -18.29 8.05 -5.28
C GLN A 861 -18.69 6.56 -5.12
N TYR A 862 -19.64 6.05 -5.91
CA TYR A 862 -19.91 4.62 -5.95
C TYR A 862 -18.70 3.80 -6.42
N ASN A 863 -17.92 4.28 -7.40
CA ASN A 863 -16.71 3.59 -7.85
C ASN A 863 -15.63 3.55 -6.75
N LEU A 864 -15.43 4.65 -6.01
CA LEU A 864 -14.52 4.67 -4.87
C LEU A 864 -14.93 3.69 -3.76
N SER A 865 -16.22 3.64 -3.43
CA SER A 865 -16.77 2.69 -2.44
C SER A 865 -16.65 1.23 -2.92
N ALA A 866 -16.87 0.98 -4.22
CA ALA A 866 -16.71 -0.33 -4.85
C ALA A 866 -15.25 -0.81 -4.85
N VAL A 867 -14.27 0.08 -5.09
CA VAL A 867 -12.82 -0.20 -5.03
C VAL A 867 -12.38 -0.54 -3.60
N GLN A 868 -12.90 0.16 -2.59
CA GLN A 868 -12.71 -0.21 -1.18
C GLN A 868 -13.43 -1.52 -0.80
N GLY A 869 -14.25 -2.05 -1.71
CA GLY A 869 -14.80 -3.40 -1.63
C GLY A 869 -16.24 -3.48 -1.11
N HIS A 870 -16.98 -2.38 -1.02
CA HIS A 870 -18.37 -2.42 -0.59
C HIS A 870 -19.27 -3.09 -1.64
N ALA A 871 -19.93 -4.19 -1.27
CA ALA A 871 -20.62 -5.03 -2.24
C ALA A 871 -21.86 -4.37 -2.89
N PRO A 872 -22.73 -3.64 -2.17
CA PRO A 872 -23.78 -2.82 -2.78
C PRO A 872 -23.26 -1.78 -3.79
N ALA A 873 -22.10 -1.16 -3.53
CA ALA A 873 -21.49 -0.25 -4.49
C ALA A 873 -20.98 -0.96 -5.75
N LYS A 874 -20.43 -2.18 -5.61
CA LYS A 874 -20.07 -3.02 -6.76
C LYS A 874 -21.29 -3.34 -7.63
N VAL A 875 -22.44 -3.63 -7.02
CA VAL A 875 -23.71 -3.82 -7.75
C VAL A 875 -24.09 -2.53 -8.49
N LYS A 876 -24.10 -1.37 -7.83
CA LYS A 876 -24.40 -0.07 -8.47
C LYS A 876 -23.50 0.24 -9.67
N ILE A 877 -22.20 -0.02 -9.58
CA ILE A 877 -21.26 0.20 -10.69
C ILE A 877 -21.40 -0.88 -11.77
N ALA A 878 -21.72 -2.12 -11.41
CA ALA A 878 -22.05 -3.16 -12.37
C ALA A 878 -23.29 -2.79 -13.19
N ASP A 879 -24.35 -2.30 -12.54
CA ASP A 879 -25.56 -1.79 -13.20
C ASP A 879 -25.20 -0.62 -14.14
N ALA A 880 -24.32 0.30 -13.72
CA ALA A 880 -23.86 1.40 -14.55
C ALA A 880 -23.13 0.93 -15.83
N TYR A 881 -22.25 -0.06 -15.73
CA TYR A 881 -21.60 -0.70 -16.89
C TYR A 881 -22.60 -1.50 -17.74
N TRP A 882 -23.58 -2.15 -17.12
CA TRP A 882 -24.59 -2.95 -17.80
C TRP A 882 -25.54 -2.12 -18.67
N TYR A 883 -25.99 -0.98 -18.14
CA TYR A 883 -26.87 -0.04 -18.84
C TYR A 883 -26.13 1.01 -19.67
N GLY A 884 -24.80 1.16 -19.51
CA GLY A 884 -24.00 2.15 -20.23
C GLY A 884 -24.10 3.57 -19.67
N LEU A 885 -24.45 3.73 -18.39
CA LEU A 885 -24.67 5.04 -17.75
C LEU A 885 -23.41 5.91 -17.64
N GLN A 886 -22.23 5.33 -17.87
CA GLN A 886 -20.93 6.01 -17.87
C GLN A 886 -20.21 5.93 -19.23
N GLY A 887 -20.93 5.63 -20.33
CA GLY A 887 -20.36 5.57 -21.68
C GLY A 887 -20.87 4.37 -22.48
N LYS A 888 -19.96 3.53 -22.99
CA LYS A 888 -20.36 2.30 -23.70
C LYS A 888 -20.68 1.20 -22.69
N ARG A 889 -21.73 0.42 -22.98
CA ARG A 889 -22.09 -0.80 -22.24
C ARG A 889 -20.90 -1.77 -22.21
N ASP A 890 -20.54 -2.24 -21.02
CA ASP A 890 -19.51 -3.25 -20.80
C ASP A 890 -20.09 -4.38 -19.94
N SER A 891 -20.65 -5.39 -20.63
CA SER A 891 -21.21 -6.58 -19.99
C SER A 891 -20.16 -7.43 -19.30
N LYS A 892 -18.90 -7.45 -19.78
CA LYS A 892 -17.81 -8.22 -19.16
C LYS A 892 -17.44 -7.62 -17.81
N ARG A 893 -17.26 -6.30 -17.73
CA ARG A 893 -16.94 -5.59 -16.48
C ARG A 893 -18.12 -5.59 -15.49
N ALA A 894 -19.35 -5.44 -15.97
CA ALA A 894 -20.55 -5.58 -15.15
C ALA A 894 -20.62 -6.98 -14.51
N THR A 895 -20.45 -8.03 -15.32
CA THR A 895 -20.48 -9.43 -14.83
C THR A 895 -19.42 -9.67 -13.76
N GLN A 896 -18.17 -9.24 -13.98
CA GLN A 896 -17.10 -9.33 -12.98
C GLN A 896 -17.50 -8.69 -11.63
N LEU A 897 -18.06 -7.49 -11.67
CA LEU A 897 -18.46 -6.78 -10.45
C LEU A 897 -19.64 -7.43 -9.72
N TYR A 898 -20.58 -8.06 -10.44
CA TYR A 898 -21.62 -8.90 -9.82
C TYR A 898 -21.02 -10.15 -9.14
N ILE A 899 -19.98 -10.78 -9.72
CA ILE A 899 -19.23 -11.88 -9.08
C ILE A 899 -18.57 -11.38 -7.79
N GLU A 900 -17.81 -10.30 -7.88
CA GLU A 900 -17.11 -9.71 -6.72
C GLU A 900 -18.07 -9.25 -5.60
N ALA A 901 -19.33 -8.95 -5.92
CA ALA A 901 -20.39 -8.70 -4.94
C ALA A 901 -20.97 -10.01 -4.36
N ALA A 902 -21.25 -11.00 -5.21
CA ALA A 902 -21.73 -12.32 -4.83
C ALA A 902 -20.73 -13.08 -3.92
N GLU A 903 -19.43 -12.95 -4.15
CA GLU A 903 -18.38 -13.49 -3.27
C GLU A 903 -18.40 -12.88 -1.86
N LYS A 904 -18.95 -11.68 -1.71
CA LYS A 904 -19.19 -11.00 -0.43
C LYS A 904 -20.57 -11.29 0.16
N ASN A 905 -21.27 -12.30 -0.36
CA ASN A 905 -22.63 -12.70 0.00
C ASN A 905 -23.69 -11.60 -0.23
N GLU A 906 -23.49 -10.73 -1.22
CA GLU A 906 -24.47 -9.70 -1.57
C GLU A 906 -25.64 -10.30 -2.38
N PRO A 907 -26.89 -10.29 -1.85
CA PRO A 907 -28.01 -10.94 -2.52
C PRO A 907 -28.31 -10.39 -3.91
N GLN A 908 -28.24 -9.08 -4.13
CA GLN A 908 -28.40 -8.49 -5.46
C GLN A 908 -27.35 -9.00 -6.46
N GLY A 909 -26.11 -9.24 -6.01
CA GLY A 909 -25.06 -9.85 -6.83
C GLY A 909 -25.42 -11.27 -7.27
N TYR A 910 -25.88 -12.11 -6.33
CA TYR A 910 -26.39 -13.44 -6.64
C TYR A 910 -27.61 -13.40 -7.58
N PHE A 911 -28.58 -12.52 -7.33
CA PHE A 911 -29.78 -12.38 -8.15
C PHE A 911 -29.45 -11.99 -9.59
N ASN A 912 -28.57 -11.00 -9.78
CA ASN A 912 -28.17 -10.54 -11.11
C ASN A 912 -27.38 -11.61 -11.89
N LEU A 913 -26.51 -12.39 -11.23
CA LEU A 913 -25.87 -13.55 -11.85
C LEU A 913 -26.87 -14.65 -12.24
N GLY A 914 -27.83 -14.96 -11.36
CA GLY A 914 -28.91 -15.90 -11.64
C GLY A 914 -29.74 -15.46 -12.86
N TRP A 915 -30.04 -14.16 -12.96
CA TRP A 915 -30.76 -13.57 -14.08
C TRP A 915 -29.96 -13.58 -15.38
N LEU A 916 -28.66 -13.25 -15.36
CA LEU A 916 -27.78 -13.31 -16.55
C LEU A 916 -27.70 -14.73 -17.13
N ILE A 917 -27.64 -15.75 -16.27
CA ILE A 917 -27.64 -17.16 -16.68
C ILE A 917 -29.02 -17.60 -17.18
N GLU A 918 -30.10 -17.25 -16.47
CA GLU A 918 -31.48 -17.57 -16.85
C GLU A 918 -31.86 -16.96 -18.21
N SER A 919 -31.35 -15.75 -18.50
CA SER A 919 -31.61 -14.99 -19.73
C SER A 919 -30.67 -15.32 -20.89
N GLY A 920 -29.65 -16.15 -20.67
CA GLY A 920 -28.63 -16.47 -21.68
C GLY A 920 -27.77 -15.27 -22.10
N GLN A 921 -27.62 -14.28 -21.21
CA GLN A 921 -26.90 -13.03 -21.45
C GLN A 921 -25.45 -13.05 -20.91
N LEU A 922 -24.97 -14.19 -20.41
CA LEU A 922 -23.57 -14.34 -20.00
C LEU A 922 -22.68 -14.47 -21.24
N ASP A 923 -21.49 -13.87 -21.27
CA ASP A 923 -20.56 -14.15 -22.37
C ASP A 923 -19.85 -15.50 -22.12
N ASN A 924 -19.67 -16.30 -23.17
CA ASN A 924 -18.99 -17.59 -23.11
C ASN A 924 -17.52 -17.42 -22.65
N ASP A 925 -16.87 -16.30 -22.96
CA ASP A 925 -15.53 -15.98 -22.46
C ASP A 925 -15.48 -15.86 -20.93
N THR A 926 -16.52 -15.28 -20.31
CA THR A 926 -16.57 -15.04 -18.85
C THR A 926 -16.76 -16.32 -18.03
N VAL A 927 -17.18 -17.42 -18.64
CA VAL A 927 -17.43 -18.71 -17.96
C VAL A 927 -16.19 -19.25 -17.23
N PHE A 928 -14.99 -19.03 -17.79
CA PHE A 928 -13.77 -19.68 -17.33
C PHE A 928 -13.09 -19.06 -16.09
N THR A 929 -13.57 -17.93 -15.57
CA THR A 929 -12.94 -17.22 -14.44
C THR A 929 -13.66 -17.38 -13.09
N PHE A 930 -14.73 -18.17 -13.02
CA PHE A 930 -15.49 -18.35 -11.78
C PHE A 930 -14.81 -19.28 -10.78
N GLY A 931 -14.60 -18.79 -9.55
CA GLY A 931 -14.11 -19.58 -8.40
C GLY A 931 -15.05 -20.71 -7.92
N ALA A 932 -16.20 -20.91 -8.57
CA ALA A 932 -17.11 -22.02 -8.35
C ALA A 932 -16.56 -23.32 -8.98
N ARG A 933 -15.47 -23.86 -8.41
CA ARG A 933 -14.65 -24.97 -8.94
C ARG A 933 -15.39 -26.26 -9.38
N ASN A 934 -16.68 -26.40 -9.07
CA ASN A 934 -17.50 -27.59 -9.35
C ASN A 934 -18.77 -27.30 -10.19
N LEU A 935 -18.97 -26.09 -10.74
CA LEU A 935 -20.20 -25.73 -11.47
C LEU A 935 -19.89 -25.33 -12.93
N THR A 936 -20.45 -26.08 -13.89
CA THR A 936 -20.42 -25.75 -15.32
C THR A 936 -21.46 -24.68 -15.64
N LEU A 937 -21.01 -23.42 -15.66
CA LEU A 937 -21.84 -22.27 -16.02
C LEU A 937 -21.98 -22.18 -17.54
N THR A 938 -23.15 -22.53 -18.08
CA THR A 938 -23.48 -22.37 -19.50
C THR A 938 -24.70 -21.47 -19.65
N ASN A 939 -24.79 -20.76 -20.78
CA ASN A 939 -25.93 -19.90 -21.08
C ASN A 939 -27.24 -20.68 -21.07
N GLY A 940 -28.26 -20.15 -20.39
CA GLY A 940 -29.56 -20.81 -20.24
C GLY A 940 -29.57 -21.98 -19.25
N ASN A 941 -28.48 -22.26 -18.51
CA ASN A 941 -28.45 -23.34 -17.53
C ASN A 941 -29.32 -23.03 -16.31
N LEU A 942 -30.57 -23.48 -16.35
CA LEU A 942 -31.55 -23.31 -15.28
C LEU A 942 -31.08 -23.90 -13.93
N THR A 943 -30.21 -24.92 -13.93
CA THR A 943 -29.66 -25.47 -12.68
C THR A 943 -28.63 -24.53 -12.06
N ALA A 944 -27.80 -23.86 -12.88
CA ALA A 944 -26.89 -22.83 -12.40
C ALA A 944 -27.63 -21.57 -11.95
N ALA A 945 -28.66 -21.12 -12.69
CA ALA A 945 -29.52 -20.01 -12.27
C ALA A 945 -30.23 -20.31 -10.93
N ALA A 946 -30.76 -21.53 -10.75
CA ALA A 946 -31.37 -21.98 -9.51
C ALA A 946 -30.38 -21.92 -8.32
N TYR A 947 -29.13 -22.37 -8.50
CA TYR A 947 -28.09 -22.27 -7.46
C TYR A 947 -27.86 -20.82 -6.98
N PHE A 948 -27.80 -19.85 -7.90
CA PHE A 948 -27.62 -18.44 -7.55
C PHE A 948 -28.86 -17.85 -6.87
N TYR A 949 -30.07 -18.13 -7.35
CA TYR A 949 -31.29 -17.66 -6.68
C TYR A 949 -31.48 -18.32 -5.29
N GLU A 950 -31.10 -19.59 -5.12
CA GLU A 950 -31.09 -20.28 -3.82
C GLU A 950 -30.11 -19.61 -2.84
N ARG A 951 -28.91 -19.24 -3.30
CA ARG A 951 -27.92 -18.48 -2.51
C ARG A 951 -28.43 -17.10 -2.11
N CYS A 952 -29.10 -16.39 -3.00
CA CYS A 952 -29.75 -15.12 -2.65
C CYS A 952 -30.86 -15.32 -1.59
N PHE A 953 -31.75 -16.29 -1.81
CA PHE A 953 -32.84 -16.62 -0.90
C PHE A 953 -32.35 -16.98 0.51
N LYS A 954 -31.25 -17.73 0.60
CA LYS A 954 -30.59 -18.11 1.87
C LYS A 954 -29.72 -17.00 2.49
N SER A 955 -29.67 -15.80 1.91
CA SER A 955 -28.96 -14.68 2.52
C SER A 955 -29.65 -14.18 3.80
N GLN A 956 -28.90 -13.55 4.70
CA GLN A 956 -29.44 -13.05 5.97
C GLN A 956 -30.25 -11.74 5.84
N LYS A 957 -30.32 -11.13 4.63
CA LYS A 957 -31.04 -9.87 4.41
C LYS A 957 -32.54 -10.14 4.19
N ARG A 958 -33.37 -9.68 5.13
CA ARG A 958 -34.84 -9.87 5.10
C ARG A 958 -35.49 -9.35 3.80
N GLU A 959 -35.04 -8.20 3.31
CA GLU A 959 -35.56 -7.57 2.09
C GLU A 959 -35.38 -8.43 0.83
N ALA A 960 -34.25 -9.15 0.73
CA ALA A 960 -33.92 -9.97 -0.43
C ALA A 960 -34.64 -11.33 -0.44
N HIS A 961 -35.11 -11.80 0.73
CA HIS A 961 -35.68 -13.13 0.91
C HIS A 961 -36.89 -13.38 -0.01
N ILE A 962 -37.85 -12.45 -0.07
CA ILE A 962 -39.08 -12.61 -0.86
C ILE A 962 -38.79 -12.57 -2.38
N PRO A 963 -38.12 -11.55 -2.95
CA PRO A 963 -37.80 -11.53 -4.38
C PRO A 963 -36.99 -12.75 -4.84
N CYS A 964 -36.01 -13.18 -4.04
CA CYS A 964 -35.17 -14.32 -4.41
C CYS A 964 -35.87 -15.68 -4.23
N ALA A 965 -36.80 -15.82 -3.27
CA ALA A 965 -37.69 -16.98 -3.20
C ALA A 965 -38.53 -17.11 -4.47
N PHE A 966 -39.17 -16.03 -4.92
CA PHE A 966 -39.97 -16.04 -6.14
C PHE A 966 -39.14 -16.35 -7.39
N ALA A 967 -37.94 -15.79 -7.53
CA ALA A 967 -37.06 -16.11 -8.66
C ALA A 967 -36.56 -17.56 -8.63
N TYR A 968 -36.24 -18.11 -7.46
CA TYR A 968 -35.89 -19.52 -7.30
C TYR A 968 -37.05 -20.44 -7.70
N VAL A 969 -38.26 -20.21 -7.16
CA VAL A 969 -39.46 -20.99 -7.50
C VAL A 969 -39.80 -20.90 -8.99
N LYS A 970 -39.72 -19.70 -9.58
CA LYS A 970 -39.90 -19.47 -11.02
C LYS A 970 -38.94 -20.32 -11.87
N VAL A 971 -37.65 -20.36 -11.53
CA VAL A 971 -36.67 -21.19 -12.27
C VAL A 971 -36.90 -22.68 -12.06
N MET A 972 -37.26 -23.11 -10.85
CA MET A 972 -37.61 -24.51 -10.58
C MET A 972 -38.84 -24.96 -11.38
N ILE A 973 -39.87 -24.12 -11.49
CA ILE A 973 -41.04 -24.36 -12.35
C ILE A 973 -40.63 -24.43 -13.83
N LYS A 974 -39.81 -23.48 -14.31
CA LYS A 974 -39.28 -23.51 -15.69
C LYS A 974 -38.51 -24.79 -15.98
N LYS A 975 -37.64 -25.22 -15.06
CA LYS A 975 -36.85 -26.46 -15.18
C LYS A 975 -37.76 -27.68 -15.28
N GLN A 976 -38.72 -27.80 -14.37
CA GLN A 976 -39.71 -28.88 -14.37
C GLN A 976 -40.50 -28.90 -15.69
N PHE A 977 -40.98 -27.74 -16.16
CA PHE A 977 -41.73 -27.65 -17.42
C PHE A 977 -40.88 -28.05 -18.63
N PHE A 978 -39.60 -27.66 -18.69
CA PHE A 978 -38.71 -28.00 -19.80
C PHE A 978 -38.38 -29.50 -19.83
N GLU A 979 -38.13 -30.12 -18.68
CA GLU A 979 -37.91 -31.56 -18.55
C GLU A 979 -39.15 -32.36 -19.01
N HIS A 980 -40.36 -31.99 -18.56
CA HIS A 980 -41.59 -32.65 -19.01
C HIS A 980 -41.94 -32.36 -20.47
N TYR A 981 -41.71 -31.15 -20.98
CA TYR A 981 -41.96 -30.81 -22.39
C TYR A 981 -41.09 -31.65 -23.33
N ILE A 982 -39.81 -31.87 -22.99
CA ILE A 982 -38.92 -32.76 -23.76
C ILE A 982 -39.45 -34.20 -23.74
N ILE A 983 -39.89 -34.71 -22.58
CA ILE A 983 -40.48 -36.06 -22.47
C ILE A 983 -41.73 -36.18 -23.34
N PHE A 984 -42.66 -35.22 -23.28
CA PHE A 984 -43.86 -35.20 -24.11
C PHE A 984 -43.55 -35.07 -25.60
N SER A 985 -42.59 -34.23 -25.99
CA SER A 985 -42.13 -34.07 -27.37
C SER A 985 -41.56 -35.38 -27.93
N ILE A 986 -40.68 -36.05 -27.16
CA ILE A 986 -40.13 -37.36 -27.52
C ILE A 986 -41.23 -38.42 -27.63
N LEU A 987 -42.18 -38.46 -26.68
CA LEU A 987 -43.33 -39.37 -26.75
C LEU A 987 -44.18 -39.14 -28.00
N ILE A 988 -44.48 -37.88 -28.34
CA ILE A 988 -45.23 -37.53 -29.55
C ILE A 988 -44.45 -37.93 -30.80
N SER A 989 -43.14 -37.68 -30.87
CA SER A 989 -42.30 -38.11 -32.00
C SER A 989 -42.25 -39.63 -32.14
N ILE A 990 -42.19 -40.38 -31.03
CA ILE A 990 -42.25 -41.85 -31.03
C ILE A 990 -43.63 -42.34 -31.49
N ILE A 991 -44.72 -41.73 -31.02
CA ILE A 991 -46.09 -42.07 -31.42
C ILE A 991 -46.30 -41.77 -32.92
N VAL A 992 -45.88 -40.60 -33.40
CA VAL A 992 -45.96 -40.25 -34.83
C VAL A 992 -45.10 -41.22 -35.66
N GLY A 993 -43.88 -41.53 -35.24
CA GLY A 993 -43.03 -42.53 -35.90
C GLY A 993 -43.67 -43.92 -35.93
N ALA A 994 -44.27 -44.36 -34.83
CA ALA A 994 -44.98 -45.65 -34.76
C ALA A 994 -46.23 -45.68 -35.66
N ILE A 995 -47.00 -44.59 -35.73
CA ILE A 995 -48.14 -44.44 -36.65
C ILE A 995 -47.65 -44.42 -38.11
N SER A 996 -46.53 -43.75 -38.42
CA SER A 996 -45.93 -43.75 -39.75
C SER A 996 -45.47 -45.17 -40.15
N VAL A 997 -44.79 -45.89 -39.27
CA VAL A 997 -44.36 -47.27 -39.51
C VAL A 997 -45.56 -48.22 -39.65
N PHE A 998 -46.59 -48.09 -38.82
CA PHE A 998 -47.81 -48.91 -38.91
C PHE A 998 -48.62 -48.60 -40.18
N GLY A 999 -48.69 -47.33 -40.59
CA GLY A 999 -49.26 -46.91 -41.87
C GLY A 999 -48.48 -47.47 -43.05
N TYR A 1000 -47.15 -47.45 -43.00
CA TYR A 1000 -46.28 -48.05 -44.01
C TYR A 1000 -46.43 -49.57 -44.07
N TYR A 1001 -46.57 -50.24 -42.92
CA TYR A 1001 -46.76 -51.69 -42.85
C TYR A 1001 -48.12 -52.13 -43.41
N ASN A 1002 -49.18 -51.36 -43.16
CA ASN A 1002 -50.49 -51.61 -43.75
C ASN A 1002 -50.51 -51.26 -45.26
N ALA A 1003 -49.81 -50.21 -45.70
CA ALA A 1003 -49.69 -49.86 -47.12
C ALA A 1003 -48.84 -50.86 -47.92
N CYS A 1004 -47.81 -51.47 -47.31
CA CYS A 1004 -47.02 -52.52 -47.93
C CYS A 1004 -47.61 -53.93 -47.79
N GLY A 1005 -48.62 -54.12 -46.92
CA GLY A 1005 -49.33 -55.40 -46.75
C GLY A 1005 -50.01 -55.90 -48.02
N ASP A 1006 -50.53 -54.97 -48.83
CA ASP A 1006 -51.15 -55.28 -50.13
C ASP A 1006 -50.14 -55.39 -51.30
N CYS A 1007 -48.85 -55.10 -51.07
CA CYS A 1007 -47.82 -55.11 -52.12
C CYS A 1007 -46.96 -56.38 -52.19
N PHE A 1008 -47.03 -57.27 -51.20
CA PHE A 1008 -46.19 -58.48 -51.15
C PHE A 1008 -46.81 -59.72 -51.82
N ASN A 1009 -47.63 -59.51 -52.86
CA ASN A 1009 -48.29 -60.59 -53.58
C ASN A 1009 -48.18 -60.48 -55.11
N GLN A 1010 -47.02 -60.03 -55.61
CA GLN A 1010 -46.60 -60.20 -56.99
C GLN A 1010 -45.09 -60.48 -57.04
N GLN A 1011 -44.74 -61.65 -57.59
CA GLN A 1011 -43.36 -62.02 -57.90
C GLN A 1011 -42.94 -61.29 -59.18
N ASP A 1012 -41.76 -60.68 -59.18
CA ASP A 1012 -40.94 -60.58 -60.39
C ASP A 1012 -39.46 -60.52 -60.00
N GLU A 1013 -38.72 -61.57 -60.35
CA GLU A 1013 -37.27 -61.59 -60.28
C GLU A 1013 -36.71 -60.91 -61.53
N ASN A 1014 -36.03 -59.75 -61.41
CA ASN A 1014 -34.92 -59.31 -62.28
C ASN A 1014 -34.39 -57.90 -61.90
N ALA A 1015 -33.18 -57.55 -62.37
CA ALA A 1015 -32.42 -56.29 -62.14
C ALA A 1015 -31.88 -56.11 -60.69
N LEU A 1016 -30.68 -56.57 -60.31
CA LEU A 1016 -29.33 -56.15 -60.74
C LEU A 1016 -29.01 -54.63 -60.61
N THR A 1017 -28.38 -54.28 -59.48
CA THR A 1017 -27.24 -53.34 -59.30
C THR A 1017 -27.35 -51.84 -59.65
N THR A 1018 -26.62 -51.04 -58.86
CA THR A 1018 -26.47 -49.56 -58.91
C THR A 1018 -27.75 -48.79 -58.50
N VAL A 1019 -27.72 -47.65 -57.81
CA VAL A 1019 -26.67 -46.65 -57.55
C VAL A 1019 -26.64 -46.24 -56.06
N ALA A 1020 -25.43 -45.92 -55.58
CA ALA A 1020 -25.10 -45.40 -54.27
C ALA A 1020 -25.56 -43.94 -54.00
N THR A 1021 -25.40 -43.50 -52.75
CA THR A 1021 -25.53 -42.11 -52.24
C THR A 1021 -26.94 -41.54 -52.15
N GLY A 1022 -27.32 -41.00 -50.98
CA GLY A 1022 -28.51 -40.14 -50.90
C GLY A 1022 -29.27 -39.90 -49.60
N HIS A 1023 -28.77 -40.22 -48.39
CA HIS A 1023 -28.88 -39.36 -47.18
C HIS A 1023 -28.28 -40.00 -45.92
#